data_AF-A0A2R7UHR7-F1
#
_entry.id   AF-A0A2R7UHR7-F1
#
_cell.length_a   1.000
_cell.length_b   1.000
_cell.length_c   1.000
_cell.angle_alpha   90.00
_cell.angle_beta   90.00
_cell.angle_gamma   90.00
#
_symmetry.space_group_name_H-M   'P 1'
#
loop_
_entity.id
_entity.type
_entity.pdbx_description
1 polymer ?
#
loop_
_entity_poly.entity_id
_entity_poly.type
_entity_poly.pdbx_seq_one_letter_code
_entity_poly.pdbx_strand_id
1 'polypeptide(L)'
;MKRVRRLFVIGCLWLPLIALARPETVPTVALEPAQQQWLDTHRSLRVGLVLQAPYAQFDRRLQQLYGANVELVSSLAQALRLDLTWRNFADQASLEHALQAGEIDFAPGLTQTPASLRLWLFSDPYMRVPQLVVGPRTGTMAVELETLEAEQRVAVRMPSQLADYLRGNYSNLNLQGVPNEREALQLVVGGQASFAVLDEAQLSRLSRESEFGELAVVGDIGLPQLLRIGSRRDWPLLADVLERGLQALPAKELEQLHQRWLQPKYPRLSESTGFWQNLALLSGMLLLCALATLVWQRRQQRQLERSLLATRESLVERQVREEALRLSQFAIDQSTVGILWVNWDSHVRYANHAAERMLGYGEGALLERPLSDFEPSLTMDRWLELWKGARTGAGGVGQFETQCRRADHSLLPVELSLSFLRFRDSEYLVVYLADVTERHRALAALRESEARLKGIAGNVPGLVFRLERDPAEGDLEFPYISEGSEALVGYSPSEIQHPQMGLRNLVHPEDRADYHRVQDLALASDQDWSWQGRILTRQGEQRWADIKASTRRLGNGQVVWDGVVWDITQGKRAELALARSQEQLRELSAHLESVREEEKARIAREVHDELGQMLTVLKLEVSMCELAFAELDPGLNERLTTMKRLIAQLFQLVRDVATALRPPILDAGIASAIEWQARRFEARTQIPCLVQVPDNLPALSDAKAIGLFRILQEALTNVMRHAQAHSVEIELVREHGQLRMTVSDDGQGFCRDQPRPTSFGLVGVRERVLMLGGSMALDSEPGEGTSLSVAIPLE
;
A
#
# COMPACT_ATOMS: atom_id res chain seq x y z
N MET A 1 20.73 52.17 -20.64
CA MET A 1 22.16 52.55 -20.52
C MET A 1 22.47 52.94 -19.08
N LYS A 2 23.65 52.54 -18.56
CA LYS A 2 24.24 52.81 -17.22
C LYS A 2 24.24 51.63 -16.22
N ARG A 3 24.86 50.52 -16.65
CA ARG A 3 25.50 49.50 -15.81
C ARG A 3 27.00 49.76 -15.56
N VAL A 4 27.59 50.89 -15.97
CA VAL A 4 29.05 51.00 -16.16
C VAL A 4 29.84 51.61 -14.98
N ARG A 5 29.24 52.21 -13.95
CA ARG A 5 30.01 52.88 -12.87
C ARG A 5 30.22 52.09 -11.57
N ARG A 6 29.80 50.82 -11.50
CA ARG A 6 29.91 49.99 -10.27
C ARG A 6 31.25 49.27 -10.07
N LEU A 7 32.25 49.40 -10.95
CA LEU A 7 33.40 48.49 -10.98
C LEU A 7 34.74 48.99 -10.42
N PHE A 8 34.91 50.26 -10.03
CA PHE A 8 36.25 50.81 -9.71
C PHE A 8 36.64 50.88 -8.23
N VAL A 9 35.78 50.49 -7.28
CA VAL A 9 36.03 50.76 -5.84
C VAL A 9 36.48 49.53 -5.04
N ILE A 10 36.50 48.32 -5.64
CA ILE A 10 36.70 47.07 -4.89
C ILE A 10 38.18 46.64 -4.77
N GLY A 11 39.11 47.31 -5.46
CA GLY A 11 40.49 46.83 -5.62
C GLY A 11 41.52 47.08 -4.50
N CYS A 12 41.21 47.78 -3.40
CA CYS A 12 42.29 48.35 -2.54
C CYS A 12 42.33 47.97 -1.04
N LEU A 13 41.67 46.91 -0.56
CA LEU A 13 41.62 46.65 0.90
C LEU A 13 42.00 45.21 1.33
N TRP A 14 42.89 44.51 0.61
CA TRP A 14 43.29 43.11 0.89
C TRP A 14 44.79 42.92 1.24
N LEU A 15 45.37 43.82 2.02
CA LEU A 15 46.72 43.70 2.61
C LEU A 15 46.65 44.44 3.96
N PRO A 16 46.62 43.83 5.18
CA PRO A 16 47.50 42.73 5.65
C PRO A 16 46.89 41.76 6.73
N LEU A 17 47.12 40.44 6.63
CA LEU A 17 46.69 39.46 7.66
C LEU A 17 47.67 38.27 7.82
N ILE A 18 48.99 38.51 7.73
CA ILE A 18 50.03 37.44 7.75
C ILE A 18 50.93 37.50 9.01
N ALA A 19 50.44 37.94 10.17
CA ALA A 19 51.29 37.92 11.37
C ALA A 19 50.50 37.58 12.63
N LEU A 20 50.48 36.29 13.02
CA LEU A 20 50.45 35.76 14.40
C LEU A 20 50.11 34.26 14.39
N ALA A 21 51.12 33.39 14.30
CA ALA A 21 50.99 31.98 14.67
C ALA A 21 52.14 31.64 15.63
N ARG A 22 51.82 31.35 16.90
CA ARG A 22 52.77 30.82 17.90
C ARG A 22 52.84 29.29 17.75
N PRO A 23 53.99 28.65 18.03
CA PRO A 23 54.09 27.18 18.03
C PRO A 23 53.25 26.57 19.17
N GLU A 24 52.44 25.55 18.85
CA GLU A 24 51.58 24.83 19.80
C GLU A 24 52.43 23.99 20.79
N THR A 25 52.06 24.00 22.08
CA THR A 25 52.71 23.22 23.15
C THR A 25 52.23 21.77 23.15
N VAL A 26 53.15 20.80 23.20
CA VAL A 26 52.82 19.35 23.23
C VAL A 26 51.96 19.02 24.46
N PRO A 27 50.79 18.36 24.30
CA PRO A 27 49.91 18.00 25.41
C PRO A 27 50.55 16.96 26.34
N THR A 28 50.43 17.14 27.65
CA THR A 28 50.87 16.17 28.67
C THR A 28 49.72 15.25 29.07
N VAL A 29 49.85 13.95 28.82
CA VAL A 29 48.86 12.92 29.18
C VAL A 29 48.97 12.60 30.68
N ALA A 30 47.84 12.64 31.41
CA ALA A 30 47.78 12.24 32.81
C ALA A 30 47.49 10.73 32.92
N LEU A 31 48.48 9.95 33.38
CA LEU A 31 48.37 8.51 33.58
C LEU A 31 48.34 8.16 35.08
N GLU A 32 47.65 7.07 35.42
CA GLU A 32 47.66 6.54 36.79
C GLU A 32 49.06 5.99 37.16
N PRO A 33 49.43 5.93 38.45
CA PRO A 33 50.77 5.48 38.85
C PRO A 33 51.15 4.10 38.30
N ALA A 34 50.20 3.17 38.26
CA ALA A 34 50.41 1.82 37.70
C ALA A 34 50.64 1.84 36.18
N GLN A 35 49.92 2.71 35.46
CA GLN A 35 50.05 2.89 34.02
C GLN A 35 51.39 3.54 33.67
N GLN A 36 51.79 4.57 34.42
CA GLN A 36 53.07 5.26 34.25
C GLN A 36 54.26 4.32 34.49
N GLN A 37 54.21 3.52 35.57
CA GLN A 37 55.24 2.54 35.87
C GLN A 37 55.34 1.46 34.78
N TRP A 38 54.21 0.98 34.28
CA TRP A 38 54.18 0.01 33.18
C TRP A 38 54.80 0.59 31.91
N LEU A 39 54.43 1.83 31.56
CA LEU A 39 54.94 2.56 30.40
C LEU A 39 56.45 2.80 30.48
N ASP A 40 56.96 3.17 31.66
CA ASP A 40 58.39 3.36 31.88
C ASP A 40 59.21 2.07 31.68
N THR A 41 58.58 0.92 31.88
CA THR A 41 59.19 -0.40 31.67
C THR A 41 59.06 -0.88 30.21
N HIS A 42 58.07 -0.37 29.45
CA HIS A 42 57.71 -0.81 28.09
C HIS A 42 57.64 0.36 27.10
N ARG A 43 58.69 1.18 27.03
CA ARG A 43 58.73 2.35 26.14
C ARG A 43 58.85 2.03 24.65
N SER A 44 59.44 0.89 24.32
CA SER A 44 59.59 0.44 22.93
C SER A 44 58.46 -0.52 22.57
N LEU A 45 57.56 -0.10 21.68
CA LEU A 45 56.40 -0.89 21.26
C LEU A 45 56.45 -1.24 19.76
N ARG A 46 55.92 -2.41 19.41
CA ARG A 46 55.84 -2.89 18.03
C ARG A 46 54.45 -2.63 17.46
N VAL A 47 54.38 -1.78 16.44
CA VAL A 47 53.13 -1.39 15.80
C VAL A 47 52.95 -2.16 14.51
N GLY A 48 51.85 -2.89 14.41
CA GLY A 48 51.46 -3.54 13.17
C GLY A 48 50.65 -2.59 12.27
N LEU A 49 51.06 -2.46 11.01
CA LEU A 49 50.38 -1.64 10.00
C LEU A 49 50.02 -2.47 8.77
N VAL A 50 48.76 -2.40 8.36
CA VAL A 50 48.34 -2.89 7.04
C VAL A 50 48.62 -1.82 6.00
N LEU A 51 49.38 -2.14 4.96
CA LEU A 51 49.77 -1.19 3.90
C LEU A 51 48.61 -0.94 2.92
N GLN A 52 47.72 -0.02 3.27
CA GLN A 52 46.60 0.40 2.43
C GLN A 52 46.51 1.93 2.34
N ALA A 53 46.62 2.47 1.13
CA ALA A 53 46.41 3.90 0.87
C ALA A 53 44.92 4.28 1.07
N PRO A 54 44.57 5.42 1.69
CA PRO A 54 45.44 6.49 2.21
C PRO A 54 45.87 6.32 3.68
N TYR A 55 45.48 5.24 4.36
CA TYR A 55 45.72 5.03 5.79
C TYR A 55 47.19 4.75 6.14
N ALA A 56 47.88 3.93 5.36
CA ALA A 56 49.31 3.68 5.49
C ALA A 56 49.92 3.27 4.15
N GLN A 57 51.01 3.95 3.77
CA GLN A 57 51.76 3.70 2.54
C GLN A 57 53.25 3.78 2.85
N PHE A 58 54.04 3.00 2.10
CA PHE A 58 55.49 3.00 2.20
C PHE A 58 56.10 3.62 0.94
N ASP A 59 56.71 4.80 1.07
CA ASP A 59 57.48 5.41 -0.03
C ASP A 59 58.82 4.69 -0.17
N ARG A 60 58.99 3.92 -1.25
CA ARG A 60 60.25 3.21 -1.53
C ARG A 60 61.41 4.16 -1.85
N ARG A 61 61.14 5.39 -2.32
CA ARG A 61 62.17 6.39 -2.67
C ARG A 61 62.69 7.11 -1.42
N LEU A 62 61.78 7.49 -0.53
CA LEU A 62 62.11 8.21 0.71
C LEU A 62 62.36 7.26 1.91
N GLN A 63 62.09 5.97 1.78
CA GLN A 63 62.18 4.95 2.84
C GLN A 63 61.38 5.34 4.10
N GLN A 64 60.23 5.98 3.92
CA GLN A 64 59.38 6.48 4.99
C GLN A 64 57.94 6.00 4.85
N LEU A 65 57.30 5.77 5.99
CA LEU A 65 55.87 5.50 6.10
C LEU A 65 55.11 6.81 6.17
N TYR A 66 53.98 6.89 5.45
CA TYR A 66 53.07 8.03 5.50
C TYR A 66 51.63 7.57 5.39
N GLY A 67 50.70 8.37 5.90
CA GLY A 67 49.26 8.10 5.87
C GLY A 67 48.57 8.45 7.18
N ALA A 68 47.24 8.40 7.17
CA ALA A 68 46.40 8.80 8.30
C ALA A 68 46.76 8.07 9.60
N ASN A 69 46.92 6.74 9.56
CA ASN A 69 47.21 5.93 10.75
C ASN A 69 48.65 6.13 11.25
N VAL A 70 49.58 6.40 10.32
CA VAL A 70 50.99 6.66 10.63
C VAL A 70 51.15 8.00 11.34
N GLU A 71 50.49 9.06 10.84
CA GLU A 71 50.49 10.38 11.47
C GLU A 71 49.84 10.33 12.87
N LEU A 72 48.67 9.68 13.01
CA LEU A 72 47.99 9.53 14.30
C LEU A 72 48.88 8.84 15.34
N VAL A 73 49.43 7.68 15.01
CA VAL A 73 50.24 6.90 15.96
C VAL A 73 51.56 7.61 16.26
N SER A 74 52.10 8.40 15.32
CA SER A 74 53.27 9.25 15.59
C SER A 74 52.93 10.37 16.59
N SER A 75 51.78 11.04 16.44
CA SER A 75 51.31 12.03 17.42
C SER A 75 51.04 11.40 18.80
N LEU A 76 50.43 10.21 18.83
CA LEU A 76 50.19 9.45 20.05
C LEU A 76 51.51 9.07 20.75
N ALA A 77 52.50 8.61 19.99
CA ALA A 77 53.82 8.29 20.53
C ALA A 77 54.57 9.52 21.03
N GLN A 78 54.41 10.67 20.38
CA GLN A 78 54.98 11.92 20.88
C GLN A 78 54.32 12.36 22.20
N ALA A 79 52.99 12.23 22.33
CA ALA A 79 52.24 12.56 23.53
C ALA A 79 52.60 11.63 24.72
N LEU A 80 52.75 10.33 24.46
CA LEU A 80 53.07 9.31 25.45
C LEU A 80 54.58 9.05 25.62
N ARG A 81 55.44 9.68 24.82
CA ARG A 81 56.90 9.49 24.78
C ARG A 81 57.32 8.03 24.54
N LEU A 82 56.70 7.41 23.55
CA LEU A 82 56.95 6.03 23.13
C LEU A 82 57.98 5.98 21.98
N ASP A 83 58.79 4.93 21.99
CA ASP A 83 59.63 4.54 20.86
C ASP A 83 58.89 3.49 20.03
N LEU A 84 58.70 3.74 18.73
CA LEU A 84 57.92 2.87 17.86
C LEU A 84 58.78 2.06 16.90
N THR A 85 58.44 0.78 16.77
CA THR A 85 58.98 -0.09 15.73
C THR A 85 57.85 -0.57 14.82
N TRP A 86 57.93 -0.21 13.54
CA TRP A 86 56.86 -0.49 12.58
C TRP A 86 57.03 -1.86 11.91
N ARG A 87 55.95 -2.64 11.88
CA ARG A 87 55.85 -3.89 11.11
C ARG A 87 54.74 -3.77 10.09
N ASN A 88 55.08 -4.07 8.84
CA ASN A 88 54.19 -3.86 7.71
C ASN A 88 53.60 -5.18 7.23
N PHE A 89 52.29 -5.19 6.97
CA PHE A 89 51.52 -6.35 6.55
C PHE A 89 50.71 -6.02 5.30
N ALA A 90 50.46 -7.02 4.46
CA ALA A 90 49.71 -6.85 3.21
C ALA A 90 48.19 -6.81 3.44
N ASP A 91 47.71 -7.50 4.47
CA ASP A 91 46.30 -7.64 4.80
C ASP A 91 46.10 -7.80 6.32
N GLN A 92 44.83 -7.76 6.76
CA GLN A 92 44.48 -7.91 8.17
C GLN A 92 44.73 -9.33 8.69
N ALA A 93 44.59 -10.37 7.85
CA ALA A 93 44.79 -11.76 8.29
C ALA A 93 46.25 -12.04 8.70
N SER A 94 47.20 -11.54 7.91
CA SER A 94 48.64 -11.64 8.23
C SER A 94 49.03 -10.83 9.46
N LEU A 95 48.39 -9.66 9.67
CA LEU A 95 48.53 -8.87 10.88
C LEU A 95 48.04 -9.65 12.13
N GLU A 96 46.86 -10.27 12.06
CA GLU A 96 46.28 -11.03 13.17
C GLU A 96 47.10 -12.28 13.51
N HIS A 97 47.65 -12.95 12.50
CA HIS A 97 48.59 -14.06 12.72
C HIS A 97 49.88 -13.58 13.41
N ALA A 98 50.39 -12.41 13.05
CA ALA A 98 51.55 -11.81 13.71
C ALA A 98 51.25 -11.38 15.15
N LEU A 99 50.02 -10.94 15.46
CA LEU A 99 49.59 -10.69 16.84
C LEU A 99 49.64 -11.97 17.67
N GLN A 100 49.09 -13.07 17.15
CA GLN A 100 49.08 -14.36 17.83
C GLN A 100 50.51 -14.92 18.03
N ALA A 101 51.41 -14.67 17.09
CA ALA A 101 52.83 -14.98 17.21
C ALA A 101 53.58 -14.04 18.19
N GLY A 102 52.92 -13.03 18.73
CA GLY A 102 53.50 -12.06 19.66
C GLY A 102 54.52 -11.13 18.99
N GLU A 103 54.41 -10.90 17.68
CA GLU A 103 55.31 -10.08 16.87
C GLU A 103 54.97 -8.59 16.87
N ILE A 104 53.73 -8.26 17.22
CA ILE A 104 53.19 -6.91 17.34
C ILE A 104 52.48 -6.75 18.69
N ASP A 105 52.45 -5.53 19.20
CA ASP A 105 51.85 -5.21 20.50
C ASP A 105 50.49 -4.52 20.35
N PHE A 106 50.35 -3.67 19.32
CA PHE A 106 49.08 -3.05 18.94
C PHE A 106 49.05 -2.68 17.45
N ALA A 107 47.87 -2.37 16.91
CA ALA A 107 47.68 -1.94 15.54
C ALA A 107 46.56 -0.88 15.42
N PRO A 108 46.77 0.22 14.67
CA PRO A 108 45.75 1.23 14.39
C PRO A 108 44.90 0.90 13.17
N GLY A 109 43.68 1.45 13.12
CA GLY A 109 42.84 1.39 11.91
C GLY A 109 42.07 0.09 11.76
N LEU A 110 41.85 -0.60 12.89
CA LEU A 110 41.11 -1.84 12.92
C LEU A 110 39.61 -1.58 13.08
N THR A 111 38.82 -2.48 12.52
CA THR A 111 37.36 -2.53 12.72
C THR A 111 37.00 -3.68 13.65
N GLN A 112 36.05 -3.43 14.54
CA GLN A 112 35.54 -4.43 15.47
C GLN A 112 34.57 -5.39 14.77
N THR A 113 34.80 -6.69 14.90
CA THR A 113 33.94 -7.75 14.39
C THR A 113 33.80 -8.83 15.47
N PRO A 114 32.77 -9.70 15.41
CA PRO A 114 32.64 -10.81 16.35
C PRO A 114 33.89 -11.71 16.44
N ALA A 115 34.57 -11.92 15.31
CA ALA A 115 35.82 -12.67 15.26
C ALA A 115 37.00 -11.90 15.86
N SER A 116 37.16 -10.61 15.51
CA SER A 116 38.30 -9.81 15.98
C SER A 116 38.22 -9.50 17.48
N LEU A 117 37.01 -9.44 18.05
CA LEU A 117 36.79 -9.31 19.49
C LEU A 117 37.42 -10.46 20.28
N ARG A 118 37.58 -11.65 19.70
CA ARG A 118 38.24 -12.78 20.37
C ARG A 118 39.76 -12.59 20.47
N LEU A 119 40.34 -11.75 19.61
CA LEU A 119 41.79 -11.59 19.46
C LEU A 119 42.33 -10.26 20.01
N TRP A 120 41.53 -9.19 19.98
CA TRP A 120 41.95 -7.83 20.33
C TRP A 120 41.19 -7.27 21.54
N LEU A 121 41.82 -6.37 22.28
CA LEU A 121 41.15 -5.36 23.09
C LEU A 121 41.10 -4.07 22.28
N PHE A 122 39.91 -3.50 22.12
CA PHE A 122 39.71 -2.31 21.30
C PHE A 122 39.58 -1.05 22.15
N SER A 123 40.17 0.03 21.66
CA SER A 123 39.92 1.40 22.14
C SER A 123 38.55 1.91 21.70
N ASP A 124 38.15 3.07 22.23
CA ASP A 124 37.11 3.90 21.62
C ASP A 124 37.51 4.29 20.17
N PRO A 125 36.53 4.50 19.27
CA PRO A 125 36.81 4.85 17.89
C PRO A 125 37.41 6.25 17.78
N TYR A 126 38.61 6.34 17.22
CA TYR A 126 39.32 7.62 17.05
C TYR A 126 38.98 8.32 15.73
N MET A 127 38.46 7.57 14.74
CA MET A 127 38.11 8.11 13.43
C MET A 127 36.86 7.41 12.89
N ARG A 128 35.94 8.25 12.40
CA ARG A 128 34.72 7.84 11.71
C ARG A 128 34.93 8.09 10.22
N VAL A 129 34.85 7.05 9.40
CA VAL A 129 34.97 7.14 7.94
C VAL A 129 33.60 6.87 7.31
N PRO A 130 32.94 7.88 6.73
CA PRO A 130 31.69 7.69 6.00
C PRO A 130 31.86 6.76 4.80
N GLN A 131 30.77 6.07 4.46
CA GLN A 131 30.67 5.24 3.27
C GLN A 131 29.77 5.95 2.27
N LEU A 132 30.33 6.39 1.15
CA LEU A 132 29.70 7.34 0.25
C LEU A 132 29.20 6.65 -1.03
N VAL A 133 28.06 7.13 -1.52
CA VAL A 133 27.51 6.77 -2.83
C VAL A 133 28.02 7.78 -3.85
N VAL A 134 28.62 7.27 -4.92
CA VAL A 134 29.29 8.06 -5.96
C VAL A 134 28.66 7.76 -7.31
N GLY A 135 28.32 8.80 -8.05
CA GLY A 135 27.67 8.71 -9.35
C GLY A 135 28.12 9.82 -10.29
N PRO A 136 27.60 9.86 -11.53
CA PRO A 136 27.90 10.92 -12.47
C PRO A 136 27.35 12.27 -11.99
N ARG A 137 28.12 13.35 -12.19
CA ARG A 137 27.80 14.71 -11.71
C ARG A 137 26.58 15.38 -12.37
N THR A 138 25.96 14.73 -13.35
CA THR A 138 24.80 15.24 -14.11
C THR A 138 23.48 15.25 -13.31
N GLY A 139 23.43 14.64 -12.11
CA GLY A 139 22.27 14.67 -11.22
C GLY A 139 22.46 15.58 -10.00
N THR A 140 21.61 16.59 -9.83
CA THR A 140 21.57 17.47 -8.63
C THR A 140 20.85 16.87 -7.42
N MET A 141 20.42 15.60 -7.48
CA MET A 141 19.65 14.98 -6.41
C MET A 141 20.51 14.07 -5.56
N ALA A 142 20.43 14.24 -4.24
CA ALA A 142 20.92 13.24 -3.31
C ALA A 142 20.15 11.94 -3.56
N VAL A 143 20.87 10.84 -3.77
CA VAL A 143 20.32 9.53 -4.09
C VAL A 143 20.22 8.74 -2.81
N GLU A 144 18.99 8.37 -2.46
CA GLU A 144 18.72 7.43 -1.38
C GLU A 144 18.72 6.02 -1.95
N LEU A 145 19.55 5.13 -1.40
CA LEU A 145 19.71 3.75 -1.90
C LEU A 145 18.39 2.97 -1.93
N GLU A 146 17.44 3.28 -1.04
CA GLU A 146 16.10 2.66 -0.99
C GLU A 146 15.24 2.96 -2.23
N THR A 147 15.53 4.07 -2.90
CA THR A 147 14.75 4.56 -4.05
C THR A 147 15.32 4.10 -5.40
N LEU A 148 16.43 3.36 -5.38
CA LEU A 148 17.08 2.86 -6.59
C LEU A 148 16.31 1.70 -7.21
N GLU A 149 16.17 1.74 -8.53
CA GLU A 149 15.48 0.71 -9.30
C GLU A 149 16.37 -0.53 -9.50
N ALA A 150 15.78 -1.73 -9.60
CA ALA A 150 16.51 -3.00 -9.71
C ALA A 150 17.40 -3.13 -10.97
N GLU A 151 17.22 -2.25 -11.95
CA GLU A 151 18.04 -2.19 -13.16
C GLU A 151 19.31 -1.36 -12.98
N GLN A 152 19.34 -0.48 -11.97
CA GLN A 152 20.46 0.39 -11.66
C GLN A 152 21.51 -0.36 -10.86
N ARG A 153 22.64 -0.64 -11.51
CA ARG A 153 23.74 -1.39 -10.90
C ARG A 153 24.54 -0.52 -9.95
N VAL A 154 24.82 -1.04 -8.76
CA VAL A 154 25.66 -0.39 -7.76
C VAL A 154 26.94 -1.19 -7.59
N ALA A 155 28.07 -0.63 -8.00
CA ALA A 155 29.38 -1.26 -7.91
C ALA A 155 29.93 -1.15 -6.48
N VAL A 156 30.39 -2.25 -5.91
CA VAL A 156 30.98 -2.29 -4.56
C VAL A 156 32.12 -3.30 -4.50
N ARG A 157 33.16 -3.02 -3.72
CA ARG A 157 34.25 -3.97 -3.54
C ARG A 157 33.74 -5.25 -2.87
N MET A 158 34.05 -6.41 -3.45
CA MET A 158 33.72 -7.73 -2.89
C MET A 158 34.94 -8.67 -2.88
N PRO A 159 35.14 -9.44 -1.81
CA PRO A 159 34.34 -9.47 -0.58
C PRO A 159 34.60 -8.24 0.33
N SER A 160 33.54 -7.71 0.96
CA SER A 160 33.65 -6.65 1.98
C SER A 160 32.42 -6.63 2.90
N GLN A 161 32.60 -6.17 4.14
CA GLN A 161 31.49 -5.98 5.09
C GLN A 161 30.43 -5.00 4.55
N LEU A 162 30.89 -3.98 3.82
CA LEU A 162 30.01 -3.03 3.13
C LEU A 162 29.11 -3.74 2.12
N ALA A 163 29.64 -4.66 1.33
CA ALA A 163 28.86 -5.42 0.37
C ALA A 163 27.84 -6.35 1.06
N ASP A 164 28.20 -6.95 2.18
CA ASP A 164 27.29 -7.81 2.95
C ASP A 164 26.18 -6.99 3.61
N TYR A 165 26.50 -5.82 4.17
CA TYR A 165 25.51 -4.86 4.69
C TYR A 165 24.54 -4.39 3.60
N LEU A 166 25.05 -3.97 2.44
CA LEU A 166 24.20 -3.53 1.34
C LEU A 166 23.26 -4.65 0.86
N ARG A 167 23.74 -5.90 0.84
CA ARG A 167 22.95 -7.07 0.45
C ARG A 167 21.89 -7.43 1.49
N GLY A 168 22.20 -7.26 2.77
CA GLY A 168 21.29 -7.55 3.88
C GLY A 168 20.17 -6.51 4.03
N ASN A 169 20.53 -5.23 3.94
CA ASN A 169 19.61 -4.13 4.26
C ASN A 169 18.85 -3.62 3.03
N TYR A 170 19.34 -3.89 1.81
CA TYR A 170 18.69 -3.46 0.58
C TYR A 170 18.53 -4.63 -0.41
N SER A 171 17.41 -5.34 -0.30
CA SER A 171 17.08 -6.52 -1.12
C SER A 171 16.87 -6.22 -2.61
N ASN A 172 16.52 -4.97 -2.93
CA ASN A 172 16.24 -4.54 -4.31
C ASN A 172 17.47 -3.95 -5.04
N LEU A 173 18.62 -3.83 -4.37
CA LEU A 173 19.84 -3.30 -5.00
C LEU A 173 20.51 -4.34 -5.90
N ASN A 174 20.78 -3.93 -7.13
CA ASN A 174 21.55 -4.72 -8.08
C ASN A 174 23.05 -4.50 -7.84
N LEU A 175 23.60 -5.22 -6.86
CA LEU A 175 25.01 -5.08 -6.47
C LEU A 175 25.93 -5.78 -7.47
N GLN A 176 26.87 -5.02 -8.04
CA GLN A 176 27.95 -5.54 -8.87
C GLN A 176 29.24 -5.59 -8.06
N GLY A 177 29.68 -6.79 -7.71
CA GLY A 177 30.94 -7.01 -7.00
C GLY A 177 32.16 -6.77 -7.89
N VAL A 178 33.14 -6.03 -7.37
CA VAL A 178 34.44 -5.81 -8.02
C VAL A 178 35.60 -6.06 -7.04
N PRO A 179 36.82 -6.40 -7.52
CA PRO A 179 37.94 -6.71 -6.63
C PRO A 179 38.52 -5.49 -5.90
N ASN A 180 38.35 -4.27 -6.42
CA ASN A 180 38.87 -3.04 -5.80
C ASN A 180 37.99 -1.80 -6.08
N GLU A 181 38.15 -0.76 -5.27
CA GLU A 181 37.37 0.48 -5.34
C GLU A 181 37.62 1.28 -6.62
N ARG A 182 38.81 1.16 -7.24
CA ARG A 182 39.13 1.81 -8.51
C ARG A 182 38.28 1.26 -9.64
N GLU A 183 38.20 -0.06 -9.76
CA GLU A 183 37.35 -0.73 -10.74
C GLU A 183 35.87 -0.41 -10.52
N ALA A 184 35.44 -0.23 -9.27
CA ALA A 184 34.08 0.20 -8.97
C ALA A 184 33.76 1.55 -9.64
N LEU A 185 34.66 2.53 -9.50
CA LEU A 185 34.51 3.83 -10.14
C LEU A 185 34.62 3.75 -11.68
N GLN A 186 35.49 2.88 -12.22
CA GLN A 186 35.63 2.69 -13.66
C GLN A 186 34.35 2.12 -14.30
N LEU A 187 33.63 1.25 -13.61
CA LEU A 187 32.33 0.77 -14.08
C LEU A 187 31.30 1.90 -14.17
N VAL A 188 31.34 2.85 -13.23
CA VAL A 188 30.45 4.01 -13.25
C VAL A 188 30.81 4.96 -14.40
N VAL A 189 32.09 5.27 -14.58
CA VAL A 189 32.56 6.09 -15.72
C VAL A 189 32.26 5.40 -17.05
N GLY A 190 32.41 4.08 -17.11
CA GLY A 190 32.10 3.27 -18.29
C GLY A 190 30.61 3.03 -18.54
N GLY A 191 29.72 3.54 -17.68
CA GLY A 191 28.26 3.36 -17.78
C GLY A 191 27.77 1.92 -17.56
N GLN A 192 28.63 1.05 -17.04
CA GLN A 192 28.30 -0.35 -16.72
C GLN A 192 27.65 -0.48 -15.33
N ALA A 193 27.91 0.49 -14.45
CA ALA A 193 27.23 0.69 -13.18
C ALA A 193 26.67 2.11 -13.11
N SER A 194 25.53 2.28 -12.44
CA SER A 194 24.91 3.59 -12.23
C SER A 194 25.60 4.35 -11.09
N PHE A 195 25.99 3.63 -10.04
CA PHE A 195 26.63 4.18 -8.85
C PHE A 195 27.73 3.26 -8.34
N ALA A 196 28.63 3.78 -7.53
CA ALA A 196 29.60 3.02 -6.76
C ALA A 196 29.51 3.39 -5.29
N VAL A 197 29.69 2.43 -4.39
CA VAL A 197 29.78 2.68 -2.94
C VAL A 197 31.17 2.33 -2.45
N LEU A 198 31.80 3.30 -1.79
CA LEU A 198 33.16 3.18 -1.27
C LEU A 198 33.36 4.17 -0.12
N ASP A 199 34.38 3.92 0.69
CA ASP A 199 34.70 4.81 1.81
C ASP A 199 35.24 6.16 1.31
N GLU A 200 34.98 7.19 2.10
CA GLU A 200 35.37 8.58 1.78
C GLU A 200 36.88 8.71 1.53
N ALA A 201 37.71 7.96 2.26
CA ALA A 201 39.16 8.01 2.14
C ALA A 201 39.64 7.51 0.76
N GLN A 202 39.08 6.39 0.28
CA GLN A 202 39.38 5.88 -1.06
C GLN A 202 38.89 6.83 -2.15
N LEU A 203 37.70 7.41 -1.97
CA LEU A 203 37.15 8.37 -2.92
C LEU A 203 38.03 9.63 -3.04
N SER A 204 38.52 10.19 -1.93
CA SER A 204 39.42 11.35 -1.97
C SER A 204 40.73 11.07 -2.68
N ARG A 205 41.26 9.85 -2.53
CA ARG A 205 42.47 9.44 -3.26
C ARG A 205 42.19 9.31 -4.76
N LEU A 206 41.13 8.60 -5.14
CA LEU A 206 40.83 8.28 -6.54
C LEU A 206 40.29 9.49 -7.32
N SER A 207 39.47 10.34 -6.70
CA SER A 207 38.91 11.55 -7.35
C SER A 207 39.95 12.56 -7.86
N ARG A 208 41.22 12.44 -7.43
CA ARG A 208 42.34 13.26 -7.93
C ARG A 208 42.79 12.85 -9.33
N GLU A 209 42.44 11.66 -9.78
CA GLU A 209 42.77 11.18 -11.12
C GLU A 209 41.77 11.76 -12.14
N SER A 210 42.26 12.24 -13.29
CA SER A 210 41.43 12.92 -14.29
C SER A 210 40.32 12.03 -14.87
N GLU A 211 40.52 10.71 -14.83
CA GLU A 211 39.54 9.69 -15.24
C GLU A 211 38.23 9.77 -14.45
N PHE A 212 38.28 10.17 -13.17
CA PHE A 212 37.11 10.21 -12.28
C PHE A 212 36.57 11.62 -12.04
N GLY A 213 37.05 12.61 -12.80
CA GLY A 213 36.71 14.03 -12.59
C GLY A 213 35.24 14.39 -12.85
N GLU A 214 34.49 13.55 -13.57
CA GLU A 214 33.06 13.70 -13.86
C GLU A 214 32.14 13.04 -12.82
N LEU A 215 32.70 12.34 -11.84
CA LEU A 215 31.94 11.75 -10.74
C LEU A 215 31.69 12.79 -9.64
N ALA A 216 30.66 12.54 -8.83
CA ALA A 216 30.31 13.33 -7.67
C ALA A 216 29.76 12.43 -6.56
N VAL A 217 29.88 12.87 -5.31
CA VAL A 217 29.17 12.26 -4.19
C VAL A 217 27.69 12.59 -4.34
N VAL A 218 26.87 11.55 -4.41
CA VAL A 218 25.42 11.65 -4.56
C VAL A 218 24.69 11.19 -3.30
N GLY A 219 25.36 10.59 -2.31
CA GLY A 219 24.72 10.20 -1.04
C GLY A 219 25.70 9.64 -0.01
N ASP A 220 25.20 9.43 1.21
CA ASP A 220 25.87 8.72 2.31
C ASP A 220 24.94 7.62 2.79
N ILE A 221 25.47 6.42 2.99
CA ILE A 221 24.68 5.25 3.39
C ILE A 221 24.39 5.21 4.90
N GLY A 222 25.02 6.09 5.70
CA GLY A 222 24.78 6.18 7.14
C GLY A 222 25.42 5.08 7.99
N LEU A 223 26.23 4.21 7.39
CA LEU A 223 27.03 3.19 8.07
C LEU A 223 28.51 3.60 8.07
N PRO A 224 28.97 4.40 9.04
CA PRO A 224 30.37 4.77 9.12
C PRO A 224 31.24 3.57 9.50
N GLN A 225 32.42 3.50 8.91
CA GLN A 225 33.47 2.64 9.42
C GLN A 225 34.11 3.32 10.64
N LEU A 226 34.04 2.65 11.79
CA LEU A 226 34.61 3.13 13.04
C LEU A 226 36.00 2.53 13.26
N LEU A 227 37.04 3.31 12.99
CA LEU A 227 38.42 2.90 13.12
C LEU A 227 38.89 3.02 14.58
N ARG A 228 39.48 1.93 15.08
CA ARG A 228 39.96 1.79 16.45
C ARG A 228 41.42 1.37 16.49
N ILE A 229 42.05 1.53 17.65
CA ILE A 229 43.31 0.87 17.96
C ILE A 229 42.99 -0.45 18.66
N GLY A 230 43.56 -1.54 18.16
CA GLY A 230 43.50 -2.84 18.84
C GLY A 230 44.83 -3.13 19.52
N SER A 231 44.80 -3.54 20.78
CA SER A 231 45.96 -4.07 21.51
C SER A 231 45.78 -5.55 21.84
N ARG A 232 46.88 -6.23 22.12
CA ARG A 232 46.87 -7.63 22.56
C ARG A 232 46.09 -7.82 23.87
N ARG A 233 45.34 -8.92 23.98
CA ARG A 233 44.43 -9.18 25.12
C ARG A 233 45.11 -9.49 26.45
N ASP A 234 46.33 -9.99 26.39
CA ASP A 234 47.11 -10.34 27.57
C ASP A 234 47.75 -9.12 28.24
N TRP A 235 47.76 -7.94 27.58
CA TRP A 235 48.23 -6.67 28.15
C TRP A 235 47.08 -5.64 28.26
N PRO A 236 46.13 -5.81 29.20
CA PRO A 236 45.03 -4.86 29.37
C PRO A 236 45.50 -3.45 29.75
N LEU A 237 46.61 -3.33 30.49
CA LEU A 237 47.20 -2.02 30.84
C LEU A 237 47.68 -1.24 29.60
N LEU A 238 48.09 -1.93 28.52
CA LEU A 238 48.44 -1.26 27.27
C LEU A 238 47.19 -0.66 26.61
N ALA A 239 46.06 -1.37 26.65
CA ALA A 239 44.78 -0.87 26.13
C ALA A 239 44.39 0.43 26.86
N ASP A 240 44.46 0.43 28.19
CA ASP A 240 44.12 1.60 29.01
C ASP A 240 45.05 2.80 28.76
N VAL A 241 46.36 2.56 28.59
CA VAL A 241 47.34 3.62 28.29
C VAL A 241 47.09 4.24 26.91
N LEU A 242 46.82 3.41 25.89
CA LEU A 242 46.51 3.87 24.54
C LEU A 242 45.19 4.65 24.50
N GLU A 243 44.17 4.18 25.24
CA GLU A 243 42.88 4.86 25.41
C GLU A 243 43.06 6.26 26.03
N ARG A 244 43.82 6.36 27.13
CA ARG A 244 44.14 7.65 27.76
C ARG A 244 44.93 8.58 26.84
N GLY A 245 45.87 8.02 26.07
CA GLY A 245 46.64 8.78 25.09
C GLY A 245 45.76 9.36 23.98
N LEU A 246 44.82 8.57 23.45
CA LEU A 246 43.87 9.02 22.44
C LEU A 246 42.95 10.14 22.97
N GLN A 247 42.43 9.98 24.19
CA GLN A 247 41.57 10.98 24.84
C GLN A 247 42.30 12.32 25.10
N ALA A 248 43.62 12.30 25.21
CA ALA A 248 44.43 13.50 25.45
C ALA A 248 44.83 14.25 24.17
N LEU A 249 44.60 13.69 22.97
CA LEU A 249 44.90 14.36 21.71
C LEU A 249 43.89 15.51 21.44
N PRO A 250 44.35 16.69 20.98
CA PRO A 250 43.45 17.80 20.67
C PRO A 250 42.48 17.45 19.52
N ALA A 251 41.18 17.72 19.69
CA ALA A 251 40.18 17.47 18.65
C ALA A 251 40.50 18.14 17.29
N LYS A 252 41.16 19.30 17.33
CA LYS A 252 41.60 20.04 16.14
C LYS A 252 42.65 19.27 15.31
N GLU A 253 43.49 18.45 15.94
CA GLU A 253 44.47 17.61 15.23
C GLU A 253 43.79 16.47 14.49
N LEU A 254 42.82 15.80 15.14
CA LEU A 254 42.03 14.74 14.52
C LEU A 254 41.23 15.27 13.31
N GLU A 255 40.63 16.45 13.44
CA GLU A 255 39.92 17.12 12.34
C GLU A 255 40.84 17.48 11.16
N GLN A 256 42.04 18.00 11.43
CA GLN A 256 43.02 18.30 10.38
C GLN A 256 43.47 17.05 9.62
N LEU A 257 43.68 15.96 10.35
CA LEU A 257 44.05 14.67 9.78
C LEU A 257 42.92 14.15 8.88
N HIS A 258 41.67 14.29 9.31
CA HIS A 258 40.49 13.96 8.50
C HIS A 258 40.41 14.81 7.21
N GLN A 259 40.50 16.14 7.30
CA GLN A 259 40.43 17.02 6.13
C GLN A 259 41.56 16.79 5.12
N ARG A 260 42.76 16.47 5.60
CA ARG A 260 43.94 16.27 4.74
C ARG A 260 43.87 14.97 3.96
N TRP A 261 43.46 13.89 4.61
CA TRP A 261 43.56 12.54 4.08
C TRP A 261 42.25 11.97 3.54
N LEU A 262 41.09 12.44 4.03
CA LEU A 262 39.79 11.86 3.70
C LEU A 262 38.90 12.73 2.78
N GLN A 263 38.95 14.06 2.76
CA GLN A 263 37.99 14.85 1.96
C GLN A 263 38.31 14.94 0.44
N PRO A 264 37.35 14.71 -0.48
CA PRO A 264 37.56 14.74 -1.95
C PRO A 264 37.59 16.17 -2.57
N LYS A 265 38.24 16.35 -3.74
CA LYS A 265 38.41 17.65 -4.44
C LYS A 265 38.15 17.54 -5.97
N TYR A 266 37.29 18.41 -6.60
CA TYR A 266 36.83 18.31 -8.02
C TYR A 266 37.20 19.50 -8.98
N PRO A 267 37.36 19.29 -10.32
CA PRO A 267 37.55 20.32 -11.39
C PRO A 267 36.21 20.94 -11.98
N ARG A 268 36.19 21.99 -12.87
CA ARG A 268 34.96 22.79 -13.27
C ARG A 268 34.64 22.89 -14.81
N LEU A 269 33.36 23.10 -15.20
CA LEU A 269 32.68 22.88 -16.53
C LEU A 269 32.83 23.94 -17.68
N SER A 270 33.38 25.13 -17.47
CA SER A 270 33.34 26.26 -18.43
C SER A 270 34.22 26.12 -19.68
N GLU A 271 34.48 24.88 -20.11
CA GLU A 271 35.60 24.55 -20.98
C GLU A 271 35.22 23.69 -22.24
N SER A 272 33.91 23.49 -22.59
CA SER A 272 33.44 22.56 -23.67
C SER A 272 32.63 23.21 -24.85
N THR A 273 32.78 22.70 -26.10
CA THR A 273 32.32 23.32 -27.38
C THR A 273 31.09 22.70 -28.10
N GLY A 274 30.78 21.40 -27.93
CA GLY A 274 29.76 20.67 -28.74
C GLY A 274 28.28 21.04 -28.49
N PHE A 275 28.00 21.76 -27.40
CA PHE A 275 26.64 22.13 -26.99
C PHE A 275 25.90 23.01 -28.01
N TRP A 276 26.60 23.82 -28.80
CA TRP A 276 25.97 24.87 -29.63
C TRP A 276 25.39 24.41 -30.98
N GLN A 277 25.72 23.22 -31.51
CA GLN A 277 25.27 22.77 -32.84
C GLN A 277 23.86 22.15 -32.86
N ASN A 278 23.46 21.44 -31.79
CA ASN A 278 22.23 20.64 -31.79
C ASN A 278 20.93 21.46 -31.75
N LEU A 279 21.00 22.71 -31.28
CA LEU A 279 19.83 23.54 -31.09
C LEU A 279 19.18 24.01 -32.41
N ALA A 280 19.95 24.07 -33.52
CA ALA A 280 19.48 24.64 -34.78
C ALA A 280 18.58 23.70 -35.62
N LEU A 281 18.72 22.38 -35.50
CA LEU A 281 18.00 21.41 -36.35
C LEU A 281 16.53 21.21 -35.93
N LEU A 282 16.24 21.31 -34.63
CA LEU A 282 14.91 21.05 -34.06
C LEU A 282 13.83 22.02 -34.61
N SER A 283 14.23 23.26 -34.89
CA SER A 283 13.30 24.32 -35.30
C SER A 283 12.71 24.11 -36.71
N GLY A 284 13.40 23.41 -37.61
CA GLY A 284 12.95 23.24 -39.00
C GLY A 284 11.77 22.27 -39.19
N MET A 285 11.65 21.25 -38.34
CA MET A 285 10.68 20.16 -38.51
C MET A 285 9.24 20.57 -38.16
N LEU A 286 9.07 21.47 -37.19
CA LEU A 286 7.76 21.92 -36.72
C LEU A 286 6.95 22.66 -37.79
N LEU A 287 7.61 23.26 -38.79
CA LEU A 287 6.94 24.09 -39.80
C LEU A 287 6.13 23.29 -40.84
N LEU A 288 6.54 22.05 -41.16
CA LEU A 288 5.94 21.24 -42.24
C LEU A 288 4.57 20.64 -41.86
N CYS A 289 4.39 20.26 -40.59
CA CYS A 289 3.15 19.62 -40.11
C CYS A 289 1.92 20.55 -40.17
N ALA A 290 2.13 21.86 -39.99
CA ALA A 290 1.04 22.83 -39.99
C ALA A 290 0.37 23.00 -41.38
N LEU A 291 1.06 22.68 -42.49
CA LEU A 291 0.56 22.91 -43.84
C LEU A 291 -0.43 21.82 -44.33
N ALA A 292 -0.29 20.58 -43.85
CA ALA A 292 -1.02 19.41 -44.36
C ALA A 292 -2.48 19.36 -43.89
N THR A 293 -2.75 19.81 -42.66
CA THR A 293 -4.08 19.78 -42.04
C THR A 293 -5.07 20.70 -42.76
N LEU A 294 -4.60 21.82 -43.29
CA LEU A 294 -5.44 22.84 -43.92
C LEU A 294 -6.05 22.39 -45.27
N VAL A 295 -5.40 21.46 -45.98
CA VAL A 295 -5.86 20.94 -47.28
C VAL A 295 -7.00 19.92 -47.14
N TRP A 296 -6.98 19.11 -46.09
CA TRP A 296 -7.94 18.02 -45.89
C TRP A 296 -9.37 18.53 -45.65
N GLN A 297 -9.51 19.61 -44.89
CA GLN A 297 -10.81 20.14 -44.47
C GLN A 297 -11.67 20.65 -45.64
N ARG A 298 -11.07 21.15 -46.73
CA ARG A 298 -11.82 21.70 -47.87
C ARG A 298 -12.48 20.67 -48.79
N ARG A 299 -12.09 19.38 -48.74
CA ARG A 299 -12.64 18.36 -49.66
C ARG A 299 -14.00 17.80 -49.25
N GLN A 300 -14.27 17.71 -47.95
CA GLN A 300 -15.46 17.04 -47.41
C GLN A 300 -16.78 17.77 -47.72
N GLN A 301 -16.78 19.09 -47.69
CA GLN A 301 -18.02 19.86 -47.86
C GLN A 301 -18.70 19.70 -49.24
N ARG A 302 -18.00 19.29 -50.30
CA ARG A 302 -18.57 19.27 -51.66
C ARG A 302 -19.31 17.99 -52.05
N GLN A 303 -19.16 16.88 -51.32
CA GLN A 303 -19.75 15.60 -51.72
C GLN A 303 -21.22 15.43 -51.32
N LEU A 304 -21.67 16.12 -50.27
CA LEU A 304 -22.97 15.85 -49.66
C LEU A 304 -24.16 16.36 -50.49
N GLU A 305 -24.00 17.46 -51.22
CA GLU A 305 -25.13 18.12 -51.87
C GLU A 305 -25.70 17.39 -53.11
N ARG A 306 -24.99 16.41 -53.70
CA ARG A 306 -25.38 15.85 -55.01
C ARG A 306 -26.25 14.59 -54.99
N SER A 307 -26.30 13.82 -53.91
CA SER A 307 -26.93 12.49 -53.91
C SER A 307 -28.45 12.51 -53.76
N LEU A 308 -29.03 13.60 -53.29
CA LEU A 308 -30.41 13.60 -52.76
C LEU A 308 -31.49 13.74 -53.84
N LEU A 309 -31.17 14.21 -55.05
CA LEU A 309 -32.19 14.57 -56.03
C LEU A 309 -32.61 13.45 -57.00
N ALA A 310 -31.86 12.36 -57.16
CA ALA A 310 -32.04 11.44 -58.31
C ALA A 310 -33.05 10.30 -58.11
N THR A 311 -33.41 9.94 -56.88
CA THR A 311 -33.97 8.59 -56.61
C THR A 311 -35.50 8.49 -56.60
N ARG A 312 -36.24 9.59 -56.79
CA ARG A 312 -37.66 9.63 -56.39
C ARG A 312 -38.70 9.21 -57.43
N GLU A 313 -38.40 9.14 -58.73
CA GLU A 313 -39.51 9.18 -59.72
C GLU A 313 -39.91 7.87 -60.42
N SER A 314 -39.11 6.81 -60.50
CA SER A 314 -39.32 5.80 -61.56
C SER A 314 -40.14 4.53 -61.23
N LEU A 315 -40.75 4.41 -60.05
CA LEU A 315 -41.16 3.10 -59.51
C LEU A 315 -42.63 2.67 -59.66
N VAL A 316 -43.58 3.47 -60.16
CA VAL A 316 -44.97 3.26 -59.69
C VAL A 316 -45.92 2.43 -60.57
N GLU A 317 -45.86 2.40 -61.90
CA GLU A 317 -47.15 2.25 -62.60
C GLU A 317 -47.58 0.85 -63.13
N ARG A 318 -46.66 -0.07 -63.44
CA ARG A 318 -46.98 -1.08 -64.47
C ARG A 318 -47.39 -2.47 -63.97
N GLN A 319 -47.09 -2.83 -62.73
CA GLN A 319 -47.16 -4.22 -62.28
C GLN A 319 -48.53 -4.65 -61.72
N VAL A 320 -49.50 -3.73 -61.63
CA VAL A 320 -50.65 -3.88 -60.71
C VAL A 320 -51.84 -4.70 -61.27
N ARG A 321 -51.94 -4.97 -62.58
CA ARG A 321 -53.25 -5.27 -63.19
C ARG A 321 -53.56 -6.76 -63.46
N GLU A 322 -52.57 -7.62 -63.69
CA GLU A 322 -52.80 -9.03 -64.10
C GLU A 322 -52.89 -10.03 -62.93
N GLU A 323 -52.26 -9.74 -61.80
CA GLU A 323 -52.31 -10.62 -60.62
C GLU A 323 -53.70 -10.65 -59.95
N ALA A 324 -54.60 -9.72 -60.27
CA ALA A 324 -55.84 -9.49 -59.54
C ALA A 324 -56.92 -10.59 -59.69
N LEU A 325 -57.08 -11.20 -60.87
CA LEU A 325 -58.22 -12.11 -61.15
C LEU A 325 -58.02 -13.55 -60.65
N ARG A 326 -56.81 -14.11 -60.79
CA ARG A 326 -56.50 -15.46 -60.29
C ARG A 326 -56.45 -15.52 -58.76
N LEU A 327 -56.09 -14.42 -58.12
CA LEU A 327 -56.08 -14.32 -56.66
C LEU A 327 -57.51 -14.43 -56.07
N SER A 328 -58.53 -13.89 -56.74
CA SER A 328 -59.89 -13.79 -56.17
C SER A 328 -60.60 -15.13 -55.94
N GLN A 329 -60.47 -16.11 -56.85
CA GLN A 329 -61.18 -17.39 -56.73
C GLN A 329 -60.43 -18.38 -55.81
N PHE A 330 -59.09 -18.35 -55.83
CA PHE A 330 -58.26 -19.09 -54.86
C PHE A 330 -58.48 -18.59 -53.42
N ALA A 331 -58.71 -17.29 -53.22
CA ALA A 331 -58.95 -16.70 -51.90
C ALA A 331 -60.25 -17.18 -51.21
N ILE A 332 -61.29 -17.58 -51.95
CA ILE A 332 -62.58 -17.98 -51.36
C ILE A 332 -62.54 -19.44 -50.84
N ASP A 333 -61.94 -20.36 -51.60
CA ASP A 333 -61.89 -21.79 -51.23
C ASP A 333 -60.80 -22.10 -50.20
N GLN A 334 -59.69 -21.34 -50.20
CA GLN A 334 -58.65 -21.41 -49.15
C GLN A 334 -58.92 -20.49 -47.96
N SER A 335 -60.08 -19.82 -47.92
CA SER A 335 -60.46 -18.94 -46.82
C SER A 335 -60.38 -19.68 -45.48
N THR A 336 -59.74 -19.06 -44.49
CA THR A 336 -59.73 -19.54 -43.09
C THR A 336 -61.04 -19.22 -42.36
N VAL A 337 -62.00 -18.59 -43.03
CA VAL A 337 -63.32 -18.22 -42.52
C VAL A 337 -64.37 -19.07 -43.24
N GLY A 338 -65.25 -19.71 -42.47
CA GLY A 338 -66.40 -20.44 -43.00
C GLY A 338 -67.40 -19.48 -43.64
N ILE A 339 -67.89 -19.79 -44.83
CA ILE A 339 -68.86 -18.96 -45.56
C ILE A 339 -70.09 -19.82 -45.80
N LEU A 340 -71.24 -19.42 -45.27
CA LEU A 340 -72.54 -20.01 -45.58
C LEU A 340 -73.39 -18.99 -46.33
N TRP A 341 -74.14 -19.40 -47.34
CA TRP A 341 -75.23 -18.58 -47.87
C TRP A 341 -76.53 -19.19 -47.41
N VAL A 342 -77.41 -18.37 -46.84
CA VAL A 342 -78.64 -18.82 -46.20
C VAL A 342 -79.80 -18.06 -46.80
N ASN A 343 -80.93 -18.75 -46.99
CA ASN A 343 -82.15 -18.17 -47.54
C ASN A 343 -83.13 -17.76 -46.43
N TRP A 344 -84.22 -17.06 -46.77
CA TRP A 344 -85.14 -16.48 -45.78
C TRP A 344 -85.79 -17.52 -44.86
N ASP A 345 -85.86 -18.78 -45.31
CA ASP A 345 -86.35 -19.96 -44.60
C ASP A 345 -85.37 -20.52 -43.55
N SER A 346 -84.24 -19.85 -43.32
CA SER A 346 -83.13 -20.24 -42.42
C SER A 346 -82.29 -21.45 -42.85
N HIS A 347 -82.48 -21.95 -44.08
CA HIS A 347 -81.74 -23.10 -44.61
C HIS A 347 -80.48 -22.68 -45.38
N VAL A 348 -79.39 -23.43 -45.19
CA VAL A 348 -78.09 -23.22 -45.86
C VAL A 348 -78.16 -23.67 -47.33
N ARG A 349 -77.80 -22.79 -48.26
CA ARG A 349 -77.79 -23.00 -49.72
C ARG A 349 -76.39 -23.15 -50.32
N TYR A 350 -75.38 -22.61 -49.66
CA TYR A 350 -73.97 -22.77 -50.03
C TYR A 350 -73.13 -22.82 -48.75
N ALA A 351 -72.09 -23.64 -48.76
CA ALA A 351 -71.08 -23.69 -47.71
C ALA A 351 -69.70 -23.82 -48.38
N ASN A 352 -68.72 -23.00 -47.96
CA ASN A 352 -67.34 -23.24 -48.34
C ASN A 352 -66.73 -24.35 -47.48
N HIS A 353 -65.60 -24.89 -47.93
CA HIS A 353 -64.96 -26.04 -47.28
C HIS A 353 -64.40 -25.73 -45.87
N ALA A 354 -64.24 -24.45 -45.53
CA ALA A 354 -63.88 -24.03 -44.18
C ALA A 354 -65.04 -24.15 -43.18
N ALA A 355 -66.27 -23.80 -43.59
CA ALA A 355 -67.46 -23.89 -42.72
C ALA A 355 -67.78 -25.33 -42.31
N GLU A 356 -67.66 -26.28 -43.25
CA GLU A 356 -67.86 -27.72 -43.03
C GLU A 356 -66.88 -28.27 -41.99
N ARG A 357 -65.59 -27.97 -42.16
CA ARG A 357 -64.53 -28.37 -41.23
C ARG A 357 -64.69 -27.78 -39.84
N MET A 358 -65.06 -26.50 -39.73
CA MET A 358 -65.25 -25.83 -38.43
C MET A 358 -66.40 -26.43 -37.62
N LEU A 359 -67.54 -26.69 -38.27
CA LEU A 359 -68.73 -27.23 -37.59
C LEU A 359 -68.66 -28.76 -37.43
N GLY A 360 -67.70 -29.43 -38.08
CA GLY A 360 -67.47 -30.87 -37.97
C GLY A 360 -68.39 -31.72 -38.83
N TYR A 361 -68.97 -31.15 -39.89
CA TYR A 361 -69.85 -31.85 -40.83
C TYR A 361 -69.07 -32.30 -42.07
N GLY A 362 -69.45 -33.45 -42.65
CA GLY A 362 -68.86 -33.92 -43.91
C GLY A 362 -69.19 -33.01 -45.09
N GLU A 363 -68.42 -33.12 -46.17
CA GLU A 363 -68.60 -32.32 -47.40
C GLU A 363 -70.03 -32.44 -47.94
N GLY A 364 -70.68 -31.30 -48.18
CA GLY A 364 -72.07 -31.18 -48.62
C GLY A 364 -73.13 -31.44 -47.55
N ALA A 365 -72.77 -31.93 -46.36
CA ALA A 365 -73.73 -32.31 -45.32
C ALA A 365 -74.38 -31.11 -44.59
N LEU A 366 -73.87 -29.89 -44.82
CA LEU A 366 -74.43 -28.64 -44.31
C LEU A 366 -75.58 -28.09 -45.18
N LEU A 367 -75.70 -28.52 -46.44
CA LEU A 367 -76.73 -28.03 -47.35
C LEU A 367 -78.13 -28.40 -46.87
N GLU A 368 -79.08 -27.48 -47.01
CA GLU A 368 -80.49 -27.58 -46.59
C GLU A 368 -80.70 -27.83 -45.08
N ARG A 369 -79.69 -27.66 -44.22
CA ARG A 369 -79.89 -27.67 -42.76
C ARG A 369 -80.33 -26.29 -42.25
N PRO A 370 -81.25 -26.23 -41.27
CA PRO A 370 -81.64 -24.97 -40.65
C PRO A 370 -80.55 -24.46 -39.69
N LEU A 371 -80.35 -23.15 -39.62
CA LEU A 371 -79.34 -22.55 -38.73
C LEU A 371 -79.54 -22.87 -37.23
N SER A 372 -80.76 -23.20 -36.80
CA SER A 372 -81.09 -23.57 -35.41
C SER A 372 -80.41 -24.87 -34.95
N ASP A 373 -79.98 -25.73 -35.86
CA ASP A 373 -79.24 -26.94 -35.52
C ASP A 373 -77.86 -26.61 -34.93
N PHE A 374 -77.24 -25.55 -35.45
CA PHE A 374 -75.92 -25.06 -35.07
C PHE A 374 -76.00 -23.99 -33.98
N GLU A 375 -77.04 -23.16 -33.96
CA GLU A 375 -77.28 -22.16 -32.91
C GLU A 375 -78.64 -22.41 -32.25
N PRO A 376 -78.71 -23.24 -31.19
CA PRO A 376 -79.98 -23.62 -30.57
C PRO A 376 -80.76 -22.44 -29.96
N SER A 377 -80.08 -21.32 -29.69
CA SER A 377 -80.70 -20.09 -29.17
C SER A 377 -81.36 -19.22 -30.26
N LEU A 378 -81.27 -19.64 -31.53
CA LEU A 378 -81.83 -18.93 -32.67
C LEU A 378 -83.28 -19.37 -32.91
N THR A 379 -84.23 -18.60 -32.38
CA THR A 379 -85.65 -18.75 -32.71
C THR A 379 -85.94 -18.18 -34.10
N MET A 380 -87.03 -18.63 -34.74
CA MET A 380 -87.44 -18.12 -36.05
C MET A 380 -87.74 -16.61 -36.03
N ASP A 381 -88.30 -16.10 -34.92
CA ASP A 381 -88.52 -14.66 -34.73
C ASP A 381 -87.21 -13.88 -34.74
N ARG A 382 -86.20 -14.38 -34.01
CA ARG A 382 -84.85 -13.79 -33.97
C ARG A 382 -84.14 -13.87 -35.33
N TRP A 383 -84.32 -14.96 -36.08
CA TRP A 383 -83.80 -15.09 -37.46
C TRP A 383 -84.44 -14.07 -38.42
N LEU A 384 -85.76 -13.90 -38.37
CA LEU A 384 -86.47 -12.94 -39.22
C LEU A 384 -86.10 -11.49 -38.88
N GLU A 385 -85.80 -11.20 -37.60
CA GLU A 385 -85.22 -9.91 -37.19
C GLU A 385 -83.83 -9.69 -37.78
N LEU A 386 -82.93 -10.69 -37.72
CA LEU A 386 -81.59 -10.61 -38.33
C LEU A 386 -81.68 -10.44 -39.86
N TRP A 387 -82.58 -11.15 -40.53
CA TRP A 387 -82.83 -11.05 -41.97
C TRP A 387 -83.35 -9.66 -42.37
N LYS A 388 -84.36 -9.14 -41.66
CA LYS A 388 -84.90 -7.79 -41.89
C LYS A 388 -83.86 -6.70 -41.60
N GLY A 389 -83.07 -6.88 -40.54
CA GLY A 389 -82.00 -5.96 -40.15
C GLY A 389 -80.91 -5.88 -41.22
N ALA A 390 -80.43 -7.03 -41.71
CA ALA A 390 -79.43 -7.09 -42.77
C ALA A 390 -79.95 -6.57 -44.12
N ARG A 391 -81.22 -6.83 -44.47
CA ARG A 391 -81.84 -6.37 -45.73
C ARG A 391 -82.08 -4.86 -45.79
N THR A 392 -82.48 -4.25 -44.69
CA THR A 392 -82.79 -2.81 -44.62
C THR A 392 -81.57 -1.94 -44.34
N GLY A 393 -80.43 -2.55 -43.97
CA GLY A 393 -79.21 -1.86 -43.57
C GLY A 393 -79.36 -1.02 -42.30
N ALA A 394 -80.54 -1.04 -41.67
CA ALA A 394 -80.92 -0.13 -40.58
C ALA A 394 -80.76 -0.75 -39.18
N GLY A 395 -80.31 -2.00 -39.09
CA GLY A 395 -79.83 -2.60 -37.86
C GLY A 395 -78.40 -3.07 -38.10
N GLY A 396 -77.46 -2.62 -37.27
CA GLY A 396 -76.10 -3.14 -37.25
C GLY A 396 -76.09 -4.60 -36.83
N VAL A 397 -76.52 -5.50 -37.71
CA VAL A 397 -76.25 -6.94 -37.63
C VAL A 397 -74.83 -7.19 -38.12
N GLY A 398 -73.92 -6.32 -37.67
CA GLY A 398 -72.49 -6.45 -37.87
C GLY A 398 -71.98 -7.36 -36.77
N GLN A 399 -71.17 -8.33 -37.17
CA GLN A 399 -70.31 -9.15 -36.32
C GLN A 399 -70.74 -9.30 -34.85
N PHE A 400 -71.38 -10.42 -34.56
CA PHE A 400 -71.66 -10.81 -33.18
C PHE A 400 -71.09 -12.20 -32.91
N GLU A 401 -70.57 -12.37 -31.70
CA GLU A 401 -70.07 -13.66 -31.25
C GLU A 401 -71.22 -14.52 -30.73
N THR A 402 -71.20 -15.80 -31.10
CA THR A 402 -72.12 -16.80 -30.58
C THR A 402 -71.41 -18.14 -30.35
N GLN A 403 -72.08 -19.06 -29.68
CA GLN A 403 -71.57 -20.40 -29.44
C GLN A 403 -72.28 -21.42 -30.34
N CYS A 404 -71.68 -21.68 -31.50
CA CYS A 404 -72.21 -22.69 -32.39
C CYS A 404 -71.93 -24.10 -31.86
N ARG A 405 -72.94 -24.95 -31.86
CA ARG A 405 -72.85 -26.36 -31.53
C ARG A 405 -72.36 -27.14 -32.75
N ARG A 406 -71.26 -27.88 -32.57
CA ARG A 406 -70.68 -28.77 -33.59
C ARG A 406 -71.49 -30.07 -33.73
N ALA A 407 -71.19 -30.84 -34.77
CA ALA A 407 -71.82 -32.15 -35.03
C ALA A 407 -71.64 -33.16 -33.87
N ASP A 408 -70.57 -33.02 -33.08
CA ASP A 408 -70.27 -33.85 -31.90
C ASP A 408 -70.89 -33.32 -30.59
N HIS A 409 -71.76 -32.31 -30.68
CA HIS A 409 -72.39 -31.57 -29.58
C HIS A 409 -71.45 -30.68 -28.74
N SER A 410 -70.17 -30.54 -29.07
CA SER A 410 -69.30 -29.56 -28.43
C SER A 410 -69.64 -28.13 -28.87
N LEU A 411 -69.36 -27.15 -28.00
CA LEU A 411 -69.60 -25.74 -28.27
C LEU A 411 -68.34 -25.09 -28.84
N LEU A 412 -68.48 -24.43 -29.98
CA LEU A 412 -67.45 -23.65 -30.66
C LEU A 412 -67.79 -22.16 -30.54
N PRO A 413 -66.95 -21.34 -29.89
CA PRO A 413 -67.08 -19.90 -29.98
C PRO A 413 -66.75 -19.44 -31.41
N VAL A 414 -67.71 -18.82 -32.09
CA VAL A 414 -67.55 -18.26 -33.43
C VAL A 414 -67.99 -16.81 -33.47
N GLU A 415 -67.27 -16.00 -34.24
CA GLU A 415 -67.74 -14.68 -34.63
C GLU A 415 -68.53 -14.80 -35.94
N LEU A 416 -69.80 -14.36 -35.92
CA LEU A 416 -70.69 -14.38 -37.07
C LEU A 416 -70.82 -12.99 -37.68
N SER A 417 -70.44 -12.85 -38.95
CA SER A 417 -70.78 -11.66 -39.74
C SER A 417 -71.87 -11.99 -40.74
N LEU A 418 -72.93 -11.18 -40.77
CA LEU A 418 -74.05 -11.37 -41.69
C LEU A 418 -74.03 -10.26 -42.74
N SER A 419 -73.94 -10.64 -44.01
CA SER A 419 -73.99 -9.70 -45.13
C SER A 419 -75.14 -10.05 -46.06
N PHE A 420 -75.96 -9.06 -46.39
CA PHE A 420 -77.04 -9.25 -47.33
C PHE A 420 -76.52 -9.11 -48.76
N LEU A 421 -76.68 -10.17 -49.55
CA LEU A 421 -76.30 -10.18 -50.97
C LEU A 421 -77.56 -10.40 -51.81
N ARG A 422 -77.80 -9.48 -52.75
CA ARG A 422 -78.75 -9.70 -53.83
C ARG A 422 -77.98 -10.10 -55.07
N PHE A 423 -78.20 -11.32 -55.53
CA PHE A 423 -77.66 -11.79 -56.79
C PHE A 423 -78.82 -12.04 -57.77
N ARG A 424 -78.95 -11.12 -58.74
CA ARG A 424 -80.08 -11.08 -59.68
C ARG A 424 -81.42 -10.94 -58.92
N ASP A 425 -82.26 -11.99 -58.96
CA ASP A 425 -83.59 -12.02 -58.36
C ASP A 425 -83.66 -12.83 -57.06
N SER A 426 -82.53 -13.39 -56.60
CA SER A 426 -82.45 -14.14 -55.34
C SER A 426 -81.78 -13.33 -54.24
N GLU A 427 -82.36 -13.41 -53.05
CA GLU A 427 -81.84 -12.76 -51.84
C GLU A 427 -81.17 -13.82 -50.97
N TYR A 428 -79.91 -13.58 -50.61
CA TYR A 428 -79.16 -14.45 -49.72
C TYR A 428 -78.60 -13.65 -48.56
N LEU A 429 -78.54 -14.28 -47.40
CA LEU A 429 -77.72 -13.82 -46.30
C LEU A 429 -76.42 -14.62 -46.29
N VAL A 430 -75.30 -13.95 -46.53
CA VAL A 430 -73.97 -14.54 -46.43
C VAL A 430 -73.52 -14.46 -44.96
N VAL A 431 -73.39 -15.62 -44.35
CA VAL A 431 -72.88 -15.81 -42.99
C VAL A 431 -71.40 -16.14 -43.06
N TYR A 432 -70.57 -15.29 -42.50
CA TYR A 432 -69.16 -15.58 -42.27
C TYR A 432 -68.97 -16.10 -40.85
N LEU A 433 -68.37 -17.28 -40.71
CA LEU A 433 -68.02 -17.97 -39.47
C LEU A 433 -66.51 -17.89 -39.27
N ALA A 434 -66.05 -17.14 -38.27
CA ALA A 434 -64.64 -17.16 -37.87
C ALA A 434 -64.47 -17.91 -36.54
N ASP A 435 -63.62 -18.94 -36.52
CA ASP A 435 -63.21 -19.60 -35.28
C ASP A 435 -62.30 -18.65 -34.49
N VAL A 436 -62.78 -18.19 -33.33
CA VAL A 436 -62.04 -17.26 -32.48
C VAL A 436 -61.25 -17.96 -31.36
N THR A 437 -61.15 -19.30 -31.40
CA THR A 437 -60.49 -20.10 -30.35
C THR A 437 -59.01 -19.72 -30.16
N GLU A 438 -58.24 -19.59 -31.25
CA GLU A 438 -56.82 -19.16 -31.16
C GLU A 438 -56.67 -17.72 -30.71
N ARG A 439 -57.58 -16.83 -31.11
CA ARG A 439 -57.57 -15.43 -30.67
C ARG A 439 -57.81 -15.33 -29.15
N HIS A 440 -58.77 -16.08 -28.61
CA HIS A 440 -58.97 -16.16 -27.17
C HIS A 440 -57.78 -16.80 -26.43
N ARG A 441 -57.17 -17.85 -26.99
CA ARG A 441 -55.97 -18.49 -26.40
C ARG A 441 -54.74 -17.59 -26.44
N ALA A 442 -54.49 -16.88 -27.54
CA ALA A 442 -53.38 -15.94 -27.68
C ALA A 442 -53.56 -14.72 -26.76
N LEU A 443 -54.79 -14.19 -26.64
CA LEU A 443 -55.11 -13.12 -25.68
C LEU A 443 -54.98 -13.59 -24.24
N ALA A 444 -55.38 -14.82 -23.92
CA ALA A 444 -55.21 -15.40 -22.59
C ALA A 444 -53.73 -15.65 -22.27
N ALA A 445 -52.96 -16.21 -23.19
CA ALA A 445 -51.52 -16.46 -23.03
C ALA A 445 -50.71 -15.16 -22.95
N LEU A 446 -51.08 -14.14 -23.73
CA LEU A 446 -50.47 -12.81 -23.63
C LEU A 446 -50.79 -12.16 -22.29
N ARG A 447 -52.06 -12.19 -21.84
CA ARG A 447 -52.45 -11.70 -20.50
C ARG A 447 -51.75 -12.45 -19.38
N GLU A 448 -51.58 -13.77 -19.51
CA GLU A 448 -50.87 -14.59 -18.52
C GLU A 448 -49.36 -14.29 -18.52
N SER A 449 -48.74 -14.14 -19.69
CA SER A 449 -47.32 -13.77 -19.80
C SER A 449 -47.06 -12.36 -19.28
N GLU A 450 -47.92 -11.38 -19.58
CA GLU A 450 -47.85 -10.02 -19.05
C GLU A 450 -48.05 -9.99 -17.53
N ALA A 451 -49.05 -10.71 -17.01
CA ALA A 451 -49.27 -10.83 -15.57
C ALA A 451 -48.09 -11.53 -14.88
N ARG A 452 -47.50 -12.55 -15.51
CA ARG A 452 -46.33 -13.27 -15.00
C ARG A 452 -45.08 -12.38 -14.94
N LEU A 453 -44.79 -11.62 -16.00
CA LEU A 453 -43.66 -10.69 -16.03
C LEU A 453 -43.82 -9.56 -15.02
N LYS A 454 -45.04 -8.99 -14.89
CA LYS A 454 -45.35 -8.00 -13.85
C LYS A 454 -45.20 -8.60 -12.44
N GLY A 455 -45.65 -9.84 -12.23
CA GLY A 455 -45.50 -10.55 -10.97
C GLY A 455 -44.05 -10.87 -10.60
N ILE A 456 -43.21 -11.26 -11.56
CA ILE A 456 -41.77 -11.49 -11.33
C ILE A 456 -41.09 -10.17 -10.94
N ALA A 457 -41.32 -9.10 -11.69
CA ALA A 457 -40.73 -7.78 -11.40
C ALA A 457 -41.21 -7.19 -10.06
N GLY A 458 -42.44 -7.49 -9.63
CA GLY A 458 -42.97 -7.10 -8.32
C GLY A 458 -42.42 -7.91 -7.14
N ASN A 459 -41.94 -9.13 -7.38
CA ASN A 459 -41.38 -10.02 -6.36
C ASN A 459 -39.86 -9.92 -6.20
N VAL A 460 -39.17 -9.18 -7.09
CA VAL A 460 -37.74 -8.89 -6.92
C VAL A 460 -37.57 -8.01 -5.67
N PRO A 461 -36.73 -8.40 -4.69
CA PRO A 461 -36.46 -7.56 -3.53
C PRO A 461 -35.88 -6.21 -3.96
N GLY A 462 -36.62 -5.13 -3.72
CA GLY A 462 -36.21 -3.78 -4.11
C GLY A 462 -37.14 -3.11 -5.12
N LEU A 463 -36.67 -2.03 -5.73
CA LEU A 463 -37.40 -1.26 -6.75
C LEU A 463 -36.80 -1.58 -8.12
N VAL A 464 -37.63 -2.01 -9.07
CA VAL A 464 -37.24 -2.20 -10.47
C VAL A 464 -37.79 -1.04 -11.28
N PHE A 465 -36.98 -0.43 -12.14
CA PHE A 465 -37.41 0.66 -13.00
C PHE A 465 -36.90 0.50 -14.42
N ARG A 466 -37.62 1.11 -15.35
CA ARG A 466 -37.17 1.37 -16.71
C ARG A 466 -37.16 2.87 -16.92
N LEU A 467 -36.05 3.38 -17.43
CA LEU A 467 -35.88 4.76 -17.88
C LEU A 467 -35.71 4.76 -19.39
N GLU A 468 -36.45 5.60 -20.09
CA GLU A 468 -36.36 5.76 -21.54
C GLU A 468 -36.02 7.20 -21.88
N ARG A 469 -35.22 7.40 -22.94
CA ARG A 469 -34.93 8.71 -23.51
C ARG A 469 -35.44 8.77 -24.94
N ASP A 470 -36.37 9.67 -25.20
CA ASP A 470 -36.88 9.90 -26.56
C ASP A 470 -35.82 10.65 -27.40
N PRO A 471 -35.49 10.17 -28.61
CA PRO A 471 -34.55 10.84 -29.50
C PRO A 471 -35.00 12.21 -30.04
N ALA A 472 -36.29 12.54 -30.00
CA ALA A 472 -36.86 13.79 -30.55
C ALA A 472 -36.99 14.92 -29.53
N GLU A 473 -37.38 14.63 -28.29
CA GLU A 473 -37.58 15.64 -27.23
C GLU A 473 -36.43 15.67 -26.20
N GLY A 474 -35.67 14.57 -26.06
CA GLY A 474 -34.54 14.47 -25.13
C GLY A 474 -34.94 14.31 -23.65
N ASP A 475 -36.24 14.36 -23.35
CA ASP A 475 -36.76 14.16 -22.00
C ASP A 475 -36.64 12.69 -21.56
N LEU A 476 -36.38 12.52 -20.27
CA LEU A 476 -36.23 11.23 -19.61
C LEU A 476 -37.56 10.85 -18.97
N GLU A 477 -38.10 9.71 -19.37
CA GLU A 477 -39.35 9.19 -18.82
C GLU A 477 -39.12 7.87 -18.10
N PHE A 478 -39.91 7.62 -17.05
CA PHE A 478 -39.95 6.33 -16.35
C PHE A 478 -41.19 5.54 -16.76
N PRO A 479 -41.22 4.87 -17.92
CA PRO A 479 -42.42 4.16 -18.38
C PRO A 479 -42.77 2.96 -17.50
N TYR A 480 -41.85 2.48 -16.67
CA TYR A 480 -42.13 1.41 -15.73
C TYR A 480 -41.39 1.58 -14.41
N ILE A 481 -42.12 1.44 -13.30
CA ILE A 481 -41.60 1.29 -11.94
C ILE A 481 -42.40 0.16 -11.30
N SER A 482 -41.73 -0.79 -10.65
CA SER A 482 -42.38 -1.90 -9.97
C SER A 482 -43.04 -1.45 -8.67
N GLU A 483 -44.08 -2.17 -8.23
CA GLU A 483 -44.76 -1.93 -6.95
C GLU A 483 -43.83 -2.03 -5.73
N GLY A 484 -42.67 -2.66 -5.89
CA GLY A 484 -41.60 -2.69 -4.87
C GLY A 484 -41.10 -1.30 -4.45
N SER A 485 -41.40 -0.25 -5.23
CA SER A 485 -41.11 1.13 -4.84
C SER A 485 -41.82 1.58 -3.56
N GLU A 486 -43.06 1.13 -3.34
CA GLU A 486 -43.84 1.54 -2.17
C GLU A 486 -43.26 0.89 -0.90
N ALA A 487 -42.84 -0.37 -0.98
CA ALA A 487 -42.17 -1.06 0.12
C ALA A 487 -40.76 -0.48 0.42
N LEU A 488 -40.01 -0.11 -0.62
CA LEU A 488 -38.64 0.38 -0.48
C LEU A 488 -38.56 1.85 -0.02
N VAL A 489 -39.36 2.72 -0.63
CA VAL A 489 -39.26 4.18 -0.42
C VAL A 489 -40.55 4.86 0.01
N GLY A 490 -41.68 4.15 0.05
CA GLY A 490 -42.98 4.69 0.50
C GLY A 490 -43.68 5.58 -0.52
N TYR A 491 -43.24 5.57 -1.77
CA TYR A 491 -43.89 6.24 -2.89
C TYR A 491 -44.46 5.19 -3.85
N SER A 492 -45.69 5.41 -4.29
CA SER A 492 -46.30 4.52 -5.28
C SER A 492 -45.57 4.66 -6.63
N PRO A 493 -45.67 3.66 -7.52
CA PRO A 493 -45.08 3.74 -8.84
C PRO A 493 -45.49 5.01 -9.60
N SER A 494 -46.77 5.39 -9.53
CA SER A 494 -47.29 6.59 -10.21
C SER A 494 -46.72 7.90 -9.65
N GLU A 495 -46.34 7.95 -8.38
CA GLU A 495 -45.69 9.12 -7.78
C GLU A 495 -44.24 9.26 -8.24
N ILE A 496 -43.48 8.16 -8.36
CA ILE A 496 -42.07 8.20 -8.81
C ILE A 496 -41.96 8.38 -10.34
N GLN A 497 -43.00 8.01 -11.08
CA GLN A 497 -43.06 8.26 -12.53
C GLN A 497 -43.33 9.74 -12.86
N HIS A 498 -43.74 10.54 -11.87
CA HIS A 498 -44.07 11.94 -12.11
C HIS A 498 -42.78 12.76 -12.38
N PRO A 499 -42.77 13.69 -13.37
CA PRO A 499 -41.57 14.44 -13.76
C PRO A 499 -40.90 15.24 -12.62
N GLN A 500 -41.68 15.59 -11.60
CA GLN A 500 -41.21 16.34 -10.44
C GLN A 500 -40.71 15.46 -9.28
N MET A 501 -40.94 14.15 -9.33
CA MET A 501 -40.63 13.20 -8.27
C MET A 501 -39.97 11.96 -8.88
N GLY A 502 -38.64 11.97 -9.04
CA GLY A 502 -37.88 10.82 -9.59
C GLY A 502 -36.85 10.25 -8.62
N LEU A 503 -36.06 9.27 -9.08
CA LEU A 503 -35.02 8.60 -8.26
C LEU A 503 -33.99 9.60 -7.68
N ARG A 504 -33.68 10.68 -8.41
CA ARG A 504 -32.80 11.78 -7.96
C ARG A 504 -33.25 12.42 -6.65
N ASN A 505 -34.55 12.56 -6.46
CA ASN A 505 -35.11 13.24 -5.29
C ASN A 505 -35.05 12.38 -4.03
N LEU A 506 -34.99 11.05 -4.21
CA LEU A 506 -34.89 10.07 -3.14
C LEU A 506 -33.47 10.00 -2.55
N VAL A 507 -32.45 10.47 -3.26
CA VAL A 507 -31.07 10.42 -2.76
C VAL A 507 -30.87 11.43 -1.64
N HIS A 508 -30.19 10.99 -0.58
CA HIS A 508 -29.85 11.81 0.58
C HIS A 508 -29.05 13.05 0.14
N PRO A 509 -29.31 14.26 0.69
CA PRO A 509 -28.66 15.50 0.26
C PRO A 509 -27.14 15.45 0.13
N GLU A 510 -26.46 14.76 1.06
CA GLU A 510 -24.99 14.59 1.04
C GLU A 510 -24.50 13.74 -0.13
N ASP A 511 -25.29 12.76 -0.58
CA ASP A 511 -24.88 11.80 -1.61
C ASP A 511 -25.43 12.20 -3.00
N ARG A 512 -26.26 13.26 -3.09
CA ARG A 512 -26.89 13.72 -4.35
C ARG A 512 -25.89 14.12 -5.42
N ALA A 513 -24.82 14.83 -5.04
CA ALA A 513 -23.82 15.30 -6.00
C ALA A 513 -23.10 14.11 -6.66
N ASP A 514 -22.76 13.10 -5.86
CA ASP A 514 -22.13 11.88 -6.33
C ASP A 514 -23.08 11.08 -7.24
N TYR A 515 -24.33 10.91 -6.80
CA TYR A 515 -25.35 10.24 -7.58
C TYR A 515 -25.63 10.91 -8.93
N HIS A 516 -25.83 12.22 -8.96
CA HIS A 516 -26.07 12.98 -10.20
C HIS A 516 -24.89 12.82 -11.15
N ARG A 517 -23.66 12.94 -10.66
CA ARG A 517 -22.45 12.75 -11.47
C ARG A 517 -22.41 11.37 -12.11
N VAL A 518 -22.65 10.31 -11.35
CA VAL A 518 -22.63 8.93 -11.87
C VAL A 518 -23.74 8.73 -12.90
N GLN A 519 -24.95 9.21 -12.63
CA GLN A 519 -26.09 9.05 -13.52
C GLN A 519 -25.97 9.90 -14.79
N ASP A 520 -25.57 11.17 -14.69
CA ASP A 520 -25.38 12.07 -15.83
C ASP A 520 -24.30 11.55 -16.77
N LEU A 521 -23.21 11.00 -16.22
CA LEU A 521 -22.17 10.36 -17.02
C LEU A 521 -22.74 9.16 -17.79
N ALA A 522 -23.44 8.25 -17.09
CA ALA A 522 -24.04 7.07 -17.71
C ALA A 522 -25.06 7.45 -18.81
N LEU A 523 -25.88 8.47 -18.58
CA LEU A 523 -26.84 8.99 -19.55
C LEU A 523 -26.18 9.66 -20.75
N ALA A 524 -25.11 10.45 -20.54
CA ALA A 524 -24.41 11.14 -21.62
C ALA A 524 -23.60 10.17 -22.50
N SER A 525 -23.07 9.09 -21.91
CA SER A 525 -22.25 8.10 -22.62
C SER A 525 -23.02 6.86 -23.09
N ASP A 526 -24.33 6.77 -22.82
CA ASP A 526 -25.15 5.58 -23.05
C ASP A 526 -24.49 4.31 -22.46
N GLN A 527 -24.14 4.37 -21.18
CA GLN A 527 -23.47 3.28 -20.44
C GLN A 527 -24.32 2.77 -19.27
N ASP A 528 -23.88 1.65 -18.71
CA ASP A 528 -24.39 1.10 -17.45
C ASP A 528 -24.11 2.05 -16.28
N TRP A 529 -24.96 1.96 -15.28
CA TRP A 529 -24.95 2.83 -14.11
C TRP A 529 -24.98 1.98 -12.85
N SER A 530 -23.97 2.12 -11.99
CA SER A 530 -23.93 1.47 -10.67
C SER A 530 -23.56 2.46 -9.58
N TRP A 531 -24.30 2.45 -8.48
CA TRP A 531 -24.12 3.38 -7.38
C TRP A 531 -24.64 2.82 -6.06
N GLN A 532 -23.90 3.04 -4.97
CA GLN A 532 -24.34 2.71 -3.61
C GLN A 532 -24.35 3.98 -2.76
N GLY A 533 -25.41 4.21 -2.00
CA GLY A 533 -25.50 5.37 -1.13
C GLY A 533 -26.79 5.45 -0.36
N ARG A 534 -26.99 6.56 0.33
CA ARG A 534 -28.15 6.76 1.20
C ARG A 534 -29.32 7.32 0.40
N ILE A 535 -30.48 6.73 0.62
CA ILE A 535 -31.76 7.21 0.11
C ILE A 535 -32.69 7.54 1.28
N LEU A 536 -33.65 8.41 1.02
CA LEU A 536 -34.68 8.86 1.94
C LEU A 536 -36.03 8.33 1.49
N THR A 537 -36.76 7.72 2.42
CA THR A 537 -38.16 7.33 2.20
C THR A 537 -39.07 8.56 2.32
N ARG A 538 -40.34 8.41 1.91
CA ARG A 538 -41.39 9.43 2.08
C ARG A 538 -41.54 9.93 3.51
N GLN A 539 -41.26 9.06 4.49
CA GLN A 539 -41.34 9.39 5.92
C GLN A 539 -40.05 10.04 6.45
N GLY A 540 -39.04 10.25 5.59
CA GLY A 540 -37.73 10.77 5.97
C GLY A 540 -36.80 9.73 6.58
N GLU A 541 -37.14 8.42 6.54
CA GLU A 541 -36.25 7.37 7.01
C GLU A 541 -35.06 7.22 6.06
N GLN A 542 -33.85 7.15 6.61
CA GLN A 542 -32.64 6.88 5.83
C GLN A 542 -32.45 5.37 5.63
N ARG A 543 -32.33 4.96 4.37
CA ARG A 543 -31.95 3.59 3.95
C ARG A 543 -30.70 3.62 3.10
N TRP A 544 -29.96 2.51 3.08
CA TRP A 544 -28.86 2.30 2.15
C TRP A 544 -29.36 1.55 0.93
N ALA A 545 -29.08 2.09 -0.25
CA ALA A 545 -29.48 1.51 -1.51
C ALA A 545 -28.28 1.14 -2.37
N ASP A 546 -28.39 0.02 -3.09
CA ASP A 546 -27.51 -0.35 -4.21
C ASP A 546 -28.32 -0.28 -5.50
N ILE A 547 -27.96 0.66 -6.37
CA ILE A 547 -28.62 0.92 -7.65
C ILE A 547 -27.74 0.40 -8.77
N LYS A 548 -28.31 -0.47 -9.62
CA LYS A 548 -27.66 -0.94 -10.84
C LYS A 548 -28.62 -0.88 -12.00
N ALA A 549 -28.24 -0.22 -13.08
CA ALA A 549 -29.01 -0.13 -14.31
C ALA A 549 -28.15 -0.48 -15.53
N SER A 550 -28.72 -1.27 -16.42
CA SER A 550 -28.08 -1.73 -17.66
C SER A 550 -28.70 -1.04 -18.87
N THR A 551 -27.86 -0.56 -19.78
CA THR A 551 -28.29 0.20 -20.95
C THR A 551 -28.54 -0.67 -22.18
N ARG A 552 -29.57 -0.34 -22.96
CA ARG A 552 -29.89 -0.98 -24.25
C ARG A 552 -30.43 0.05 -25.23
N ARG A 553 -29.98 -0.01 -26.49
CA ARG A 553 -30.51 0.81 -27.58
C ARG A 553 -31.51 0.00 -28.41
N LEU A 554 -32.74 0.51 -28.54
CA LEU A 554 -33.81 -0.11 -29.31
C LEU A 554 -33.70 0.22 -30.80
N GLY A 555 -34.31 -0.61 -31.66
CA GLY A 555 -34.24 -0.48 -33.13
C GLY A 555 -34.88 0.79 -33.70
N ASN A 556 -35.67 1.52 -32.89
CA ASN A 556 -36.25 2.82 -33.21
C ASN A 556 -35.35 4.01 -32.80
N GLY A 557 -34.16 3.76 -32.26
CA GLY A 557 -33.22 4.80 -31.82
C GLY A 557 -33.42 5.27 -30.37
N GLN A 558 -34.44 4.79 -29.66
CA GLN A 558 -34.59 5.05 -28.21
C GLN A 558 -33.51 4.32 -27.41
N VAL A 559 -33.03 4.98 -26.34
CA VAL A 559 -32.11 4.37 -25.36
C VAL A 559 -32.89 4.08 -24.09
N VAL A 560 -32.71 2.88 -23.55
CA VAL A 560 -33.44 2.35 -22.41
C VAL A 560 -32.44 1.90 -21.35
N TRP A 561 -32.71 2.24 -20.09
CA TRP A 561 -31.98 1.72 -18.93
C TRP A 561 -32.94 0.91 -18.07
N ASP A 562 -32.67 -0.39 -17.94
CA ASP A 562 -33.38 -1.30 -17.04
C ASP A 562 -32.57 -1.41 -15.73
N GLY A 563 -33.15 -1.01 -14.60
CA GLY A 563 -32.41 -0.98 -13.32
C GLY A 563 -33.15 -1.53 -12.12
N VAL A 564 -32.38 -1.92 -11.11
CA VAL A 564 -32.83 -2.44 -9.81
C VAL A 564 -32.18 -1.65 -8.69
N VAL A 565 -32.94 -1.40 -7.63
CA VAL A 565 -32.51 -0.74 -6.39
C VAL A 565 -32.73 -1.69 -5.22
N TRP A 566 -31.65 -2.18 -4.61
CA TRP A 566 -31.71 -3.06 -3.44
C TRP A 566 -31.58 -2.29 -2.13
N ASP A 567 -32.35 -2.67 -1.11
CA ASP A 567 -32.12 -2.23 0.27
C ASP A 567 -30.99 -3.05 0.89
N ILE A 568 -29.88 -2.38 1.23
CA ILE A 568 -28.72 -2.99 1.89
C ILE A 568 -28.54 -2.46 3.32
N THR A 569 -29.57 -1.86 3.91
CA THR A 569 -29.52 -1.19 5.22
C THR A 569 -29.13 -2.13 6.35
N GLN A 570 -29.73 -3.32 6.45
CA GLN A 570 -29.40 -4.29 7.52
C GLN A 570 -27.95 -4.78 7.41
N GLY A 571 -27.51 -5.13 6.20
CA GLY A 571 -26.13 -5.54 5.94
C GLY A 571 -25.14 -4.45 6.35
N LYS A 572 -25.40 -3.20 5.93
CA LYS A 572 -24.54 -2.06 6.30
C LYS A 572 -24.57 -1.75 7.80
N ARG A 573 -25.72 -1.86 8.49
CA ARG A 573 -25.79 -1.66 9.95
C ARG A 573 -25.00 -2.71 10.73
N ALA A 574 -25.06 -3.98 10.33
CA ALA A 574 -24.31 -5.05 10.98
C ALA A 574 -22.79 -4.90 10.78
N GLU A 575 -22.37 -4.57 9.55
CA GLU A 575 -20.97 -4.29 9.22
C GLU A 575 -20.42 -3.13 10.07
N LEU A 576 -21.15 -2.01 10.15
CA LEU A 576 -20.76 -0.85 10.94
C LEU A 576 -20.76 -1.12 12.46
N ALA A 577 -21.70 -1.93 12.96
CA ALA A 577 -21.77 -2.27 14.38
C ALA A 577 -20.62 -3.18 14.82
N LEU A 578 -20.27 -4.17 13.98
CA LEU A 578 -19.13 -5.06 14.24
C LEU A 578 -17.81 -4.28 14.25
N ALA A 579 -17.61 -3.39 13.26
CA ALA A 579 -16.45 -2.53 13.20
C ALA A 579 -16.32 -1.66 14.46
N ARG A 580 -17.42 -1.06 14.93
CA ARG A 580 -17.43 -0.27 16.17
C ARG A 580 -17.08 -1.09 17.42
N SER A 581 -17.61 -2.31 17.55
CA SER A 581 -17.33 -3.14 18.72
C SER A 581 -15.88 -3.61 18.78
N GLN A 582 -15.27 -3.89 17.63
CA GLN A 582 -13.86 -4.27 17.56
C GLN A 582 -12.95 -3.09 17.92
N GLU A 583 -13.29 -1.89 17.47
CA GLU A 583 -12.57 -0.68 17.83
C GLU A 583 -12.66 -0.40 19.33
N GLN A 584 -13.85 -0.50 19.92
CA GLN A 584 -14.07 -0.29 21.36
C GLN A 584 -13.28 -1.26 22.25
N LEU A 585 -13.21 -2.54 21.87
CA LEU A 585 -12.42 -3.53 22.62
C LEU A 585 -10.93 -3.22 22.52
N ARG A 586 -10.46 -2.82 21.34
CA ARG A 586 -9.07 -2.46 21.11
C ARG A 586 -8.68 -1.20 21.89
N GLU A 587 -9.54 -0.18 21.91
CA GLU A 587 -9.36 1.04 22.72
C GLU A 587 -9.31 0.72 24.22
N LEU A 588 -10.23 -0.13 24.72
CA LEU A 588 -10.28 -0.49 26.14
C LEU A 588 -9.04 -1.27 26.59
N SER A 589 -8.57 -2.24 25.79
CA SER A 589 -7.35 -2.99 26.09
C SER A 589 -6.11 -2.10 26.09
N ALA A 590 -5.99 -1.18 25.13
CA ALA A 590 -4.90 -0.21 25.10
C ALA A 590 -4.94 0.72 26.32
N HIS A 591 -6.14 1.17 26.71
CA HIS A 591 -6.32 2.03 27.87
C HIS A 591 -5.94 1.32 29.18
N LEU A 592 -6.37 0.07 29.38
CA LEU A 592 -6.03 -0.70 30.58
C LEU A 592 -4.53 -0.97 30.72
N GLU A 593 -3.82 -1.25 29.63
CA GLU A 593 -2.37 -1.43 29.68
C GLU A 593 -1.65 -0.09 29.97
N SER A 594 -2.13 1.03 29.41
CA SER A 594 -1.61 2.37 29.73
C SER A 594 -1.76 2.68 31.22
N VAL A 595 -2.95 2.48 31.78
CA VAL A 595 -3.22 2.70 33.20
C VAL A 595 -2.34 1.80 34.07
N ARG A 596 -2.11 0.55 33.66
CA ARG A 596 -1.24 -0.38 34.40
C ARG A 596 0.22 0.07 34.40
N GLU A 597 0.73 0.59 33.30
CA GLU A 597 2.10 1.09 33.22
C GLU A 597 2.27 2.41 33.99
N GLU A 598 1.29 3.31 33.94
CA GLU A 598 1.26 4.52 34.76
C GLU A 598 1.28 4.20 36.26
N GLU A 599 0.52 3.19 36.69
CA GLU A 599 0.48 2.75 38.09
C GLU A 599 1.83 2.18 38.53
N LYS A 600 2.46 1.34 37.70
CA LYS A 600 3.82 0.83 37.98
C LYS A 600 4.83 1.97 38.09
N ALA A 601 4.74 2.98 37.23
CA ALA A 601 5.62 4.14 37.25
C ALA A 601 5.38 5.04 38.48
N ARG A 602 4.15 5.12 38.99
CA ARG A 602 3.80 5.80 40.24
C ARG A 602 4.41 5.08 41.43
N ILE A 603 4.15 3.77 41.54
CA ILE A 603 4.66 2.92 42.62
C ILE A 603 6.20 2.92 42.63
N ALA A 604 6.86 2.87 41.47
CA ALA A 604 8.33 2.92 41.39
C ALA A 604 8.90 4.17 42.06
N ARG A 605 8.26 5.33 41.84
CA ARG A 605 8.67 6.62 42.39
C ARG A 605 8.39 6.70 43.89
N GLU A 606 7.18 6.34 44.33
CA GLU A 606 6.83 6.33 45.76
C GLU A 606 7.73 5.38 46.56
N VAL A 607 8.03 4.19 46.02
CA VAL A 607 8.97 3.24 46.65
C VAL A 607 10.39 3.82 46.74
N HIS A 608 10.88 4.48 45.69
CA HIS A 608 12.21 5.09 45.70
C HIS A 608 12.30 6.26 46.68
N ASP A 609 11.27 7.11 46.70
CA ASP A 609 11.25 8.34 47.48
C ASP A 609 11.00 8.05 48.97
N GLU A 610 9.97 7.28 49.33
CA GLU A 610 9.62 7.03 50.74
C GLU A 610 10.60 6.06 51.43
N LEU A 611 10.88 4.90 50.80
CA LEU A 611 11.78 3.92 51.40
C LEU A 611 13.24 4.39 51.33
N GLY A 612 13.64 5.08 50.26
CA GLY A 612 14.98 5.66 50.13
C GLY A 612 15.26 6.71 51.20
N GLN A 613 14.28 7.57 51.51
CA GLN A 613 14.40 8.56 52.59
C GLN A 613 14.50 7.89 53.97
N MET A 614 13.62 6.93 54.28
CA MET A 614 13.67 6.22 55.56
C MET A 614 14.99 5.46 55.77
N LEU A 615 15.51 4.81 54.72
CA LEU A 615 16.81 4.13 54.79
C LEU A 615 17.98 5.10 54.96
N THR A 616 17.88 6.31 54.41
CA THR A 616 18.88 7.35 54.59
C THR A 616 18.93 7.79 56.06
N VAL A 617 17.77 7.99 56.69
CA VAL A 617 17.66 8.32 58.11
C VAL A 617 18.21 7.19 58.99
N LEU A 618 17.82 5.93 58.73
CA LEU A 618 18.34 4.76 59.44
C LEU A 618 19.86 4.62 59.34
N LYS A 619 20.44 4.88 58.16
CA LYS A 619 21.89 4.85 57.96
C LYS A 619 22.59 5.93 58.79
N LEU A 620 22.01 7.12 58.89
CA LEU A 620 22.53 8.22 59.70
C LEU A 620 22.48 7.89 61.19
N GLU A 621 21.33 7.44 61.72
CA GLU A 621 21.17 7.04 63.12
C GLU A 621 22.16 5.94 63.55
N VAL A 622 22.32 4.89 62.73
CA VAL A 622 23.30 3.82 63.00
C VAL A 622 24.74 4.34 62.94
N SER A 623 25.04 5.28 62.04
CA SER A 623 26.37 5.90 61.96
C SER A 623 26.65 6.82 63.16
N MET A 624 25.63 7.52 63.69
CA MET A 624 25.75 8.31 64.91
C MET A 624 25.97 7.43 66.14
N CYS A 625 25.25 6.31 66.27
CA CYS A 625 25.46 5.34 67.35
C CYS A 625 26.87 4.73 67.31
N GLU A 626 27.41 4.45 66.13
CA GLU A 626 28.78 3.97 65.99
C GLU A 626 29.78 5.05 66.43
N LEU A 627 29.65 6.29 65.95
CA LEU A 627 30.54 7.38 66.36
C LEU A 627 30.49 7.67 67.87
N ALA A 628 29.34 7.51 68.52
CA ALA A 628 29.17 7.80 69.94
C ALA A 628 29.57 6.65 70.87
N PHE A 629 29.45 5.38 70.43
CA PHE A 629 29.56 4.22 71.33
C PHE A 629 30.48 3.10 70.84
N ALA A 630 31.09 3.18 69.65
CA ALA A 630 31.90 2.08 69.08
C ALA A 630 33.16 1.72 69.89
N GLU A 631 33.71 2.65 70.67
CA GLU A 631 34.91 2.39 71.50
C GLU A 631 34.60 1.79 72.87
N LEU A 632 33.34 1.77 73.29
CA LEU A 632 32.92 1.34 74.64
C LEU A 632 32.73 -0.18 74.77
N ASP A 633 32.34 -0.85 73.69
CA ASP A 633 32.16 -2.31 73.64
C ASP A 633 32.46 -2.86 72.22
N PRO A 634 33.51 -3.69 72.06
CA PRO A 634 33.85 -4.31 70.78
C PRO A 634 32.70 -5.13 70.17
N GLY A 635 31.86 -5.78 71.01
CA GLY A 635 30.73 -6.57 70.55
C GLY A 635 29.59 -5.72 70.00
N LEU A 636 29.43 -4.48 70.49
CA LEU A 636 28.47 -3.51 69.95
C LEU A 636 28.93 -2.97 68.60
N ASN A 637 30.23 -2.69 68.43
CA ASN A 637 30.79 -2.20 67.18
C ASN A 637 30.62 -3.23 66.03
N GLU A 638 30.84 -4.52 66.31
CA GLU A 638 30.62 -5.60 65.34
C GLU A 638 29.14 -5.71 64.92
N ARG A 639 28.21 -5.52 65.87
CA ARG A 639 26.76 -5.47 65.59
C ARG A 639 26.37 -4.24 64.76
N LEU A 640 26.89 -3.06 65.06
CA LEU A 640 26.63 -1.83 64.29
C LEU A 640 27.19 -1.92 62.86
N THR A 641 28.39 -2.48 62.70
CA THR A 641 28.99 -2.76 61.39
C THR A 641 28.10 -3.71 60.58
N THR A 642 27.55 -4.74 61.24
CA THR A 642 26.59 -5.67 60.63
C THR A 642 25.31 -4.96 60.21
N MET A 643 24.75 -4.08 61.06
CA MET A 643 23.56 -3.29 60.73
C MET A 643 23.79 -2.34 59.55
N LYS A 644 24.96 -1.68 59.46
CA LYS A 644 25.31 -0.84 58.29
C LYS A 644 25.36 -1.64 57.01
N ARG A 645 25.95 -2.85 57.04
CA ARG A 645 25.98 -3.74 55.89
C ARG A 645 24.57 -4.17 55.46
N LEU A 646 23.70 -4.50 56.41
CA LEU A 646 22.30 -4.84 56.13
C LEU A 646 21.52 -3.66 55.55
N ILE A 647 21.71 -2.43 56.06
CA ILE A 647 21.09 -1.22 55.51
C ILE A 647 21.58 -0.94 54.09
N ALA A 648 22.89 -1.11 53.82
CA ALA A 648 23.44 -0.98 52.47
C ALA A 648 22.86 -2.02 51.49
N GLN A 649 22.66 -3.26 51.95
CA GLN A 649 21.95 -4.29 51.19
C GLN A 649 20.49 -3.92 50.94
N LEU A 650 19.78 -3.39 51.94
CA LEU A 650 18.39 -2.94 51.77
C LEU A 650 18.28 -1.79 50.76
N PHE A 651 19.23 -0.85 50.79
CA PHE A 651 19.33 0.23 49.79
C PHE A 651 19.51 -0.29 48.37
N GLN A 652 20.33 -1.33 48.21
CA GLN A 652 20.51 -1.98 46.92
C GLN A 652 19.23 -2.69 46.48
N LEU A 653 18.59 -3.45 47.37
CA LEU A 653 17.31 -4.13 47.12
C LEU A 653 16.19 -3.16 46.73
N VAL A 654 15.98 -2.07 47.47
CA VAL A 654 14.94 -1.07 47.15
C VAL A 654 15.19 -0.43 45.78
N ARG A 655 16.45 -0.11 45.47
CA ARG A 655 16.84 0.45 44.17
C ARG A 655 16.65 -0.57 43.03
N ASP A 656 16.93 -1.84 43.28
CA ASP A 656 16.68 -2.92 42.32
C ASP A 656 15.18 -3.12 42.07
N VAL A 657 14.33 -3.03 43.12
CA VAL A 657 12.86 -3.07 43.00
C VAL A 657 12.33 -1.86 42.23
N ALA A 658 12.79 -0.65 42.56
CA ALA A 658 12.40 0.57 41.84
C ALA A 658 12.82 0.52 40.36
N THR A 659 14.02 0.03 40.06
CA THR A 659 14.53 -0.14 38.70
C THR A 659 13.74 -1.20 37.91
N ALA A 660 13.30 -2.27 38.57
CA ALA A 660 12.43 -3.28 37.97
C ALA A 660 11.05 -2.69 37.60
N LEU A 661 10.54 -1.75 38.41
CA LEU A 661 9.27 -1.07 38.20
C LEU A 661 9.35 0.05 37.14
N ARG A 662 10.42 0.86 37.09
CA ARG A 662 10.73 1.81 35.99
C ARG A 662 12.24 2.10 35.93
N PRO A 663 12.94 1.83 34.82
CA PRO A 663 14.36 2.13 34.68
C PRO A 663 14.61 3.63 34.44
N PRO A 664 15.36 4.34 35.30
CA PRO A 664 15.65 5.77 35.12
C PRO A 664 16.61 6.06 33.94
N ILE A 665 17.28 5.05 33.40
CA ILE A 665 18.17 5.18 32.23
C ILE A 665 17.41 5.59 30.95
N LEU A 666 16.09 5.35 30.90
CA LEU A 666 15.27 5.73 29.75
C LEU A 666 15.18 7.25 29.55
N ASP A 667 15.39 8.04 30.61
CA ASP A 667 15.44 9.50 30.53
C ASP A 667 16.66 9.99 29.71
N ALA A 668 17.69 9.14 29.53
CA ALA A 668 18.85 9.41 28.67
C ALA A 668 18.66 8.93 27.20
N GLY A 669 17.55 8.26 26.89
CA GLY A 669 17.21 7.76 25.56
C GLY A 669 17.29 6.23 25.41
N ILE A 670 16.57 5.70 24.40
CA ILE A 670 16.44 4.25 24.19
C ILE A 670 17.76 3.57 23.82
N ALA A 671 18.63 4.24 23.06
CA ALA A 671 19.95 3.72 22.69
C ALA A 671 20.80 3.45 23.94
N SER A 672 20.92 4.46 24.80
CA SER A 672 21.63 4.35 26.07
C SER A 672 20.99 3.32 27.01
N ALA A 673 19.66 3.19 26.98
CA ALA A 673 18.95 2.17 27.75
C ALA A 673 19.26 0.74 27.26
N ILE A 674 19.33 0.53 25.94
CA ILE A 674 19.71 -0.76 25.34
C ILE A 674 21.15 -1.12 25.70
N GLU A 675 22.09 -0.21 25.47
CA GLU A 675 23.51 -0.40 25.82
C GLU A 675 23.70 -0.70 27.31
N TRP A 676 23.00 0.04 28.17
CA TRP A 676 23.03 -0.17 29.61
C TRP A 676 22.47 -1.54 30.01
N GLN A 677 21.33 -1.94 29.44
CA GLN A 677 20.69 -3.22 29.75
C GLN A 677 21.55 -4.39 29.25
N ALA A 678 22.21 -4.24 28.09
CA ALA A 678 23.17 -5.20 27.55
C ALA A 678 24.39 -5.35 28.48
N ARG A 679 25.02 -4.25 28.90
CA ARG A 679 26.14 -4.27 29.87
C ARG A 679 25.73 -4.91 31.20
N ARG A 680 24.52 -4.63 31.69
CA ARG A 680 24.00 -5.21 32.93
C ARG A 680 23.75 -6.71 32.78
N PHE A 681 23.27 -7.14 31.62
CA PHE A 681 23.11 -8.55 31.30
C PHE A 681 24.47 -9.25 31.26
N GLU A 682 25.43 -8.73 30.50
CA GLU A 682 26.80 -9.25 30.37
C GLU A 682 27.51 -9.33 31.73
N ALA A 683 27.43 -8.30 32.56
CA ALA A 683 28.02 -8.32 33.90
C ALA A 683 27.46 -9.45 34.79
N ARG A 684 26.16 -9.77 34.63
CA ARG A 684 25.46 -10.77 35.44
C ARG A 684 25.63 -12.19 34.90
N THR A 685 25.66 -12.37 33.59
CA THR A 685 25.66 -13.69 32.94
C THR A 685 27.02 -14.09 32.38
N GLN A 686 27.95 -13.13 32.24
CA GLN A 686 29.24 -13.27 31.54
C GLN A 686 29.10 -13.64 30.06
N ILE A 687 27.90 -13.41 29.48
CA ILE A 687 27.63 -13.61 28.06
C ILE A 687 27.86 -12.27 27.34
N PRO A 688 28.84 -12.17 26.42
CA PRO A 688 29.12 -10.94 25.70
C PRO A 688 27.95 -10.46 24.85
N CYS A 689 27.70 -9.15 24.85
CA CYS A 689 26.67 -8.52 24.03
C CYS A 689 27.29 -7.64 22.95
N LEU A 690 26.98 -7.92 21.68
CA LEU A 690 27.24 -7.00 20.58
C LEU A 690 26.06 -6.07 20.44
N VAL A 691 26.26 -4.77 20.62
CA VAL A 691 25.21 -3.76 20.51
C VAL A 691 25.48 -2.86 19.32
N GLN A 692 24.55 -2.84 18.38
CA GLN A 692 24.59 -2.01 17.19
C GLN A 692 23.38 -1.07 17.20
N VAL A 693 23.61 0.20 17.50
CA VAL A 693 22.55 1.20 17.61
C VAL A 693 22.98 2.48 16.89
N PRO A 694 22.12 3.12 16.06
CA PRO A 694 22.45 4.34 15.36
C PRO A 694 22.58 5.53 16.32
N ASP A 695 23.53 6.41 16.03
CA ASP A 695 23.85 7.58 16.87
C ASP A 695 22.71 8.61 16.93
N ASN A 696 21.92 8.72 15.86
CA ASN A 696 20.85 9.70 15.73
C ASN A 696 19.51 8.99 15.62
N LEU A 697 18.92 8.70 16.78
CA LEU A 697 17.53 8.28 16.86
C LEU A 697 16.61 9.50 17.05
N PRO A 698 15.44 9.52 16.39
CA PRO A 698 14.42 10.52 16.71
C PRO A 698 13.94 10.35 18.16
N ALA A 699 13.44 11.45 18.75
CA ALA A 699 12.85 11.40 20.08
C ALA A 699 11.61 10.48 20.06
N LEU A 700 11.69 9.38 20.79
CA LEU A 700 10.56 8.48 21.01
C LEU A 700 9.66 9.04 22.11
N SER A 701 8.36 8.79 22.02
CA SER A 701 7.47 9.00 23.16
C SER A 701 7.84 8.04 24.30
N ASP A 702 7.58 8.45 25.54
CA ASP A 702 7.82 7.63 26.73
C ASP A 702 7.19 6.23 26.60
N ALA A 703 5.99 6.15 26.02
CA ALA A 703 5.30 4.89 25.77
C ALA A 703 6.08 3.97 24.81
N LYS A 704 6.60 4.50 23.68
CA LYS A 704 7.41 3.73 22.71
C LYS A 704 8.76 3.31 23.31
N ALA A 705 9.42 4.20 24.04
CA ALA A 705 10.71 3.91 24.69
C ALA A 705 10.58 2.84 25.78
N ILE A 706 9.60 2.99 26.68
CA ILE A 706 9.30 1.99 27.73
C ILE A 706 8.90 0.66 27.07
N GLY A 707 8.03 0.71 26.05
CA GLY A 707 7.55 -0.48 25.37
C GLY A 707 8.66 -1.31 24.73
N LEU A 708 9.56 -0.68 23.95
CA LEU A 708 10.74 -1.34 23.38
C LEU A 708 11.66 -1.89 24.46
N PHE A 709 11.90 -1.12 25.51
CA PHE A 709 12.78 -1.54 26.59
C PHE A 709 12.24 -2.77 27.33
N ARG A 710 10.92 -2.84 27.57
CA ARG A 710 10.29 -4.04 28.17
C ARG A 710 10.40 -5.25 27.27
N ILE A 711 10.29 -5.08 25.96
CA ILE A 711 10.49 -6.16 24.97
C ILE A 711 11.93 -6.67 25.05
N LEU A 712 12.92 -5.77 25.09
CA LEU A 712 14.33 -6.14 25.27
C LEU A 712 14.55 -6.92 26.58
N GLN A 713 13.97 -6.47 27.69
CA GLN A 713 14.09 -7.15 28.97
C GLN A 713 13.51 -8.57 28.93
N GLU A 714 12.35 -8.74 28.32
CA GLU A 714 11.71 -10.06 28.16
C GLU A 714 12.57 -10.96 27.26
N ALA A 715 13.11 -10.42 26.16
CA ALA A 715 14.00 -11.13 25.26
C ALA A 715 15.27 -11.64 25.98
N LEU A 716 15.98 -10.76 26.68
CA LEU A 716 17.19 -11.13 27.44
C LEU A 716 16.88 -12.09 28.60
N THR A 717 15.69 -11.97 29.21
CA THR A 717 15.24 -12.94 30.23
C THR A 717 15.03 -14.32 29.63
N ASN A 718 14.47 -14.40 28.42
CA ASN A 718 14.31 -15.65 27.69
C ASN A 718 15.67 -16.26 27.34
N VAL A 719 16.64 -15.46 26.88
CA VAL A 719 18.01 -15.92 26.63
C VAL A 719 18.61 -16.53 27.90
N MET A 720 18.56 -15.80 29.02
CA MET A 720 19.11 -16.24 30.30
C MET A 720 18.51 -17.56 30.81
N ARG A 721 17.20 -17.75 30.64
CA ARG A 721 16.48 -18.91 31.20
C ARG A 721 16.45 -20.11 30.28
N HIS A 722 16.51 -19.89 28.97
CA HIS A 722 16.13 -20.91 27.99
C HIS A 722 17.14 -21.13 26.87
N ALA A 723 18.06 -20.19 26.60
CA ALA A 723 18.92 -20.29 25.42
C ALA A 723 20.22 -21.08 25.63
N GLN A 724 20.85 -21.04 26.81
CA GLN A 724 22.24 -21.51 26.96
C GLN A 724 23.20 -20.89 25.92
N ALA A 725 23.01 -19.60 25.63
CA ALA A 725 23.79 -18.85 24.65
C ALA A 725 25.20 -18.51 25.14
N HIS A 726 26.14 -18.39 24.20
CA HIS A 726 27.51 -17.93 24.40
C HIS A 726 27.72 -16.46 23.99
N SER A 727 26.84 -15.92 23.15
CA SER A 727 26.82 -14.51 22.79
C SER A 727 25.41 -14.04 22.46
N VAL A 728 25.18 -12.73 22.58
CA VAL A 728 23.93 -12.08 22.19
C VAL A 728 24.24 -10.90 21.29
N GLU A 729 23.51 -10.77 20.21
CA GLU A 729 23.53 -9.59 19.35
C GLU A 729 22.24 -8.79 19.53
N ILE A 730 22.37 -7.50 19.72
CA ILE A 730 21.26 -6.55 19.84
C ILE A 730 21.49 -5.47 18.79
N GLU A 731 20.61 -5.44 17.80
CA GLU A 731 20.64 -4.47 16.72
C GLU A 731 19.41 -3.58 16.83
N LEU A 732 19.58 -2.28 16.65
CA LEU A 732 18.50 -1.32 16.48
C LEU A 732 18.74 -0.62 15.14
N VAL A 733 17.85 -0.77 14.18
CA VAL A 733 17.98 -0.17 12.84
C VAL A 733 16.76 0.69 12.56
N ARG A 734 16.99 1.83 11.91
CA ARG A 734 15.90 2.62 11.33
C ARG A 734 15.76 2.24 9.86
N GLU A 735 14.60 1.74 9.47
CA GLU A 735 14.30 1.36 8.07
C GLU A 735 12.89 1.83 7.71
N HIS A 736 12.71 2.44 6.54
CA HIS A 736 11.39 2.76 5.97
C HIS A 736 10.42 3.49 6.94
N GLY A 737 10.93 4.44 7.75
CA GLY A 737 10.11 5.19 8.73
C GLY A 737 9.76 4.41 10.01
N GLN A 738 10.31 3.21 10.18
CA GLN A 738 10.16 2.37 11.35
C GLN A 738 11.50 2.18 12.07
N LEU A 739 11.43 1.85 13.35
CA LEU A 739 12.54 1.49 14.20
C LEU A 739 12.45 -0.01 14.51
N ARG A 740 13.37 -0.80 13.97
CA ARG A 740 13.46 -2.25 14.16
C ARG A 740 14.52 -2.58 15.21
N MET A 741 14.12 -3.24 16.29
CA MET A 741 15.00 -3.85 17.28
C MET A 741 15.05 -5.35 17.06
N THR A 742 16.25 -5.89 16.86
CA THR A 742 16.51 -7.33 16.72
C THR A 742 17.39 -7.80 17.87
N VAL A 743 16.97 -8.88 18.54
CA VAL A 743 17.72 -9.54 19.62
C VAL A 743 17.95 -10.98 19.20
N SER A 744 19.20 -11.35 19.00
CA SER A 744 19.61 -12.67 18.52
C SER A 744 20.56 -13.34 19.51
N ASP A 745 20.32 -14.61 19.81
CA ASP A 745 21.21 -15.44 20.62
C ASP A 745 21.70 -16.64 19.81
N ASP A 746 22.88 -17.16 20.15
CA ASP A 746 23.51 -18.35 19.56
C ASP A 746 23.25 -19.63 20.37
N GLY A 747 22.14 -19.67 21.11
CA GLY A 747 21.80 -20.74 22.01
C GLY A 747 21.19 -22.00 21.35
N GLN A 748 20.54 -22.82 22.16
CA GLN A 748 19.97 -24.10 21.74
C GLN A 748 18.72 -23.99 20.85
N GLY A 749 18.12 -22.80 20.71
CA GLY A 749 16.91 -22.56 19.93
C GLY A 749 15.71 -23.46 20.28
N PHE A 750 14.62 -23.39 19.50
CA PHE A 750 13.44 -24.25 19.66
C PHE A 750 12.58 -24.35 18.40
N CYS A 751 11.85 -25.46 18.27
CA CYS A 751 10.89 -25.67 17.18
C CYS A 751 9.57 -24.93 17.45
N ARG A 752 9.08 -24.17 16.45
CA ARG A 752 7.87 -23.32 16.55
C ARG A 752 6.55 -24.11 16.52
N ASP A 753 6.56 -25.28 15.87
CA ASP A 753 5.36 -26.09 15.62
C ASP A 753 5.04 -27.11 16.73
N GLN A 754 5.87 -27.20 17.77
CA GLN A 754 5.54 -28.05 18.91
C GLN A 754 4.56 -27.33 19.86
N PRO A 755 3.44 -27.96 20.26
CA PRO A 755 2.48 -27.37 21.18
C PRO A 755 3.11 -27.30 22.58
N ARG A 756 3.79 -26.19 22.86
CA ARG A 756 4.20 -25.84 24.22
C ARG A 756 3.02 -25.17 24.93
N PRO A 757 2.87 -25.36 26.26
CA PRO A 757 1.93 -24.56 27.02
C PRO A 757 2.23 -23.08 26.75
N THR A 758 1.20 -22.32 26.39
CA THR A 758 1.24 -20.90 26.00
C THR A 758 2.35 -20.15 26.74
N SER A 759 3.44 -19.83 26.04
CA SER A 759 4.50 -19.02 26.60
C SER A 759 4.01 -17.57 26.68
N PHE A 760 3.45 -17.22 27.85
CA PHE A 760 2.88 -15.89 28.12
C PHE A 760 3.83 -14.73 27.76
N GLY A 761 5.16 -14.96 27.79
CA GLY A 761 6.17 -13.98 27.37
C GLY A 761 6.09 -13.58 25.89
N LEU A 762 5.95 -14.52 24.95
CA LEU A 762 5.90 -14.20 23.50
C LEU A 762 4.56 -13.59 23.09
N VAL A 763 3.47 -14.00 23.73
CA VAL A 763 2.14 -13.39 23.54
C VAL A 763 2.15 -11.95 24.02
N GLY A 764 2.72 -11.69 25.21
CA GLY A 764 2.84 -10.34 25.76
C GLY A 764 3.76 -9.42 24.96
N VAL A 765 4.84 -9.96 24.35
CA VAL A 765 5.66 -9.19 23.40
C VAL A 765 4.83 -8.82 22.17
N ARG A 766 4.11 -9.78 21.57
CA ARG A 766 3.29 -9.54 20.37
C ARG A 766 2.21 -8.47 20.59
N GLU A 767 1.48 -8.54 21.71
CA GLU A 767 0.45 -7.55 22.06
C GLU A 767 1.05 -6.16 22.27
N ARG A 768 2.18 -6.07 22.97
CA ARG A 768 2.86 -4.79 23.20
C ARG A 768 3.36 -4.17 21.90
N VAL A 769 3.88 -4.98 20.99
CA VAL A 769 4.28 -4.51 19.64
C VAL A 769 3.08 -3.96 18.88
N LEU A 770 1.93 -4.63 18.93
CA LEU A 770 0.69 -4.15 18.30
C LEU A 770 0.18 -2.84 18.92
N MET A 771 0.28 -2.67 20.24
CA MET A 771 -0.09 -1.42 20.94
C MET A 771 0.80 -0.24 20.54
N LEU A 772 2.07 -0.50 20.20
CA LEU A 772 2.99 0.51 19.68
C LEU A 772 2.79 0.78 18.18
N GLY A 773 1.81 0.14 17.53
CA GLY A 773 1.57 0.24 16.08
C GLY A 773 2.59 -0.52 15.22
N GLY A 774 3.34 -1.45 15.82
CA GLY A 774 4.45 -2.18 15.18
C GLY A 774 4.13 -3.61 14.74
N SER A 775 5.15 -4.29 14.20
CA SER A 775 5.14 -5.69 13.78
C SER A 775 6.25 -6.49 14.44
N MET A 776 6.02 -7.79 14.68
CA MET A 776 6.98 -8.70 15.30
C MET A 776 7.25 -9.89 14.37
N ALA A 777 8.51 -10.25 14.22
CA ALA A 777 8.98 -11.51 13.68
C ALA A 777 9.85 -12.20 14.73
N LEU A 778 9.78 -13.52 14.77
CA LEU A 778 10.63 -14.36 15.62
C LEU A 778 11.19 -15.40 14.66
N ASP A 779 12.37 -15.93 14.88
CA ASP A 779 12.93 -17.05 14.12
C ASP A 779 13.75 -17.89 15.09
N SER A 780 13.57 -19.21 15.07
CA SER A 780 14.29 -20.11 15.96
C SER A 780 14.32 -21.52 15.39
N GLU A 781 15.50 -22.12 15.43
CA GLU A 781 15.72 -23.52 15.06
C GLU A 781 16.55 -24.22 16.14
N PRO A 782 16.25 -25.49 16.47
CA PRO A 782 17.05 -26.24 17.46
C PRO A 782 18.53 -26.32 17.06
N GLY A 783 19.41 -25.75 17.89
CA GLY A 783 20.86 -25.70 17.70
C GLY A 783 21.40 -24.45 17.00
N GLU A 784 20.52 -23.58 16.47
CA GLU A 784 20.92 -22.34 15.76
C GLU A 784 20.46 -21.06 16.49
N GLY A 785 19.99 -21.19 17.73
CA GLY A 785 19.62 -20.06 18.56
C GLY A 785 18.22 -19.49 18.29
N THR A 786 18.00 -18.25 18.73
CA THR A 786 16.72 -17.55 18.59
C THR A 786 16.96 -16.11 18.18
N SER A 787 16.21 -15.61 17.21
CA SER A 787 16.21 -14.21 16.78
C SER A 787 14.80 -13.62 16.93
N LEU A 788 14.67 -12.55 17.70
CA LEU A 788 13.43 -11.79 17.89
C LEU A 788 13.59 -10.41 17.26
N SER A 789 12.80 -10.12 16.22
CA SER A 789 12.77 -8.84 15.52
C SER A 789 11.45 -8.11 15.77
N VAL A 790 11.53 -6.84 16.18
CA VAL A 790 10.37 -5.98 16.46
C VAL A 790 10.54 -4.66 15.74
N ALA A 791 9.60 -4.30 14.86
CA ALA A 791 9.59 -3.01 14.17
C ALA A 791 8.44 -2.14 14.69
N ILE A 792 8.72 -0.90 15.10
CA ILE A 792 7.70 0.08 15.52
C ILE A 792 7.75 1.34 14.65
N PRO A 793 6.62 1.97 14.32
CA PRO A 793 6.61 3.23 13.58
C PRO A 793 7.18 4.36 14.44
N LEU A 794 7.92 5.27 13.82
CA LEU A 794 8.51 6.42 14.51
C LEU A 794 7.49 7.55 14.75
N GLU A 795 6.48 7.67 13.90
CA GLU A 795 5.40 8.66 13.98
C GLU A 795 4.28 8.27 14.94
#